data_AF-A0A329S260-F1
#
_entry.id   AF-A0A329S260-F1
#
_cell.length_a   1.000
_cell.length_b   1.000
_cell.length_c   1.000
_cell.angle_alpha   90.00
_cell.angle_beta   90.00
_cell.angle_gamma   90.00
#
_symmetry.space_group_name_H-M   'P 1'
#
loop_
_entity.id
_entity.type
_entity.pdbx_description
1 polymer ?
#
loop_
_entity_poly.entity_id
_entity_poly.type
_entity_poly.pdbx_seq_one_letter_code
_entity_poly.pdbx_strand_id
1 'polypeptide(L)'
;MIAPLVVLIVCITTGYFTSATFFIEAKDSYFAYSQLDPIMRGGCHDCLSSCRKVFFQLGAFGNDAIISMPAYENSQVVANADAAAGDYSKLTLEEIALADKLDTDGAVCSVAIGAVNDWGTPNVAIGSTAEGILSVVNTLGLALAPQMKRELEAAVEQKDKCESRWNLGVVLRLHKFQTVKNSADYSSISVADFNTYPDYADCRPDIPNEGIVGMKLAYPTNGEDLLSVVPDKLKQFPYEFESSSLPTVSRYIKTVPTIHGFTTVTQPLMRSYFAGCRVRVVNTTGVYVEDGCTLIDHWRSYGLTLQSPDDLPVCSTGDVCVHNMYNTVWEYTNFLSSADPTRVIQIISVFRSRYADSVALSMLPGAIVAQILSMGIVSLYQVMSSKRSVLLTQIWAYRCQNGRMQAAYLAQVMYHFAFNSDMYYLGLSTGTLSSASIMNLALSFFAFSYSFINVIKARSGEQALDRDFRLLWETVILVATGWVAGVLLTLRYTSLSFIGDLNGELLRRTSALGAKYCGLKDSCYVFIVNLGFIITAAALALGLLTSCFAIMIKYCRRRGRGANKYRVNRAIVAGEDVKVKEMTTFEENCLGVPFTRLFKDCNDFAYVTYMNKRCTTVEVILLTGYLFYGEHVYQATAVVLLLVARLVPRKFLRTFNQLLLRWHYDPQQGTLSYAKSCTWYSASAENYKLSEAMPLA
;
A
#
# COMPACT_ATOMS: atom_id res chain seq x y z
N MET A 1 6.16 -5.78 -30.50
CA MET A 1 6.20 -7.16 -29.98
C MET A 1 6.90 -7.29 -28.61
N ILE A 2 7.83 -6.40 -28.24
CA ILE A 2 8.58 -6.51 -26.97
C ILE A 2 7.69 -6.27 -25.72
N ALA A 3 6.86 -5.23 -25.70
CA ALA A 3 6.05 -4.89 -24.52
C ALA A 3 5.10 -6.01 -24.01
N PRO A 4 4.34 -6.73 -24.86
CA PRO A 4 3.54 -7.88 -24.42
C PRO A 4 4.37 -9.01 -23.77
N LEU A 5 5.55 -9.29 -24.30
CA LEU A 5 6.48 -10.29 -23.75
C LEU A 5 6.99 -9.87 -22.38
N VAL A 6 7.35 -8.59 -22.22
CA VAL A 6 7.80 -8.04 -20.93
C VAL A 6 6.69 -8.13 -19.88
N VAL A 7 5.46 -7.73 -20.22
CA VAL A 7 4.31 -7.84 -19.29
C VAL A 7 4.06 -9.29 -18.90
N LEU A 8 4.10 -10.23 -19.86
CA LEU A 8 3.93 -11.66 -19.59
C LEU A 8 5.00 -12.21 -18.64
N ILE A 9 6.28 -11.88 -18.88
CA ILE A 9 7.39 -12.30 -18.02
C ILE A 9 7.17 -11.79 -16.60
N VAL A 10 6.82 -10.50 -16.44
CA VAL A 10 6.63 -9.94 -15.11
C VAL A 10 5.40 -10.52 -14.40
N CYS A 11 4.31 -10.81 -15.11
CA CYS A 11 3.15 -11.48 -14.53
C CYS A 11 3.47 -12.91 -14.06
N ILE A 12 4.35 -13.63 -14.76
CA ILE A 12 4.82 -14.96 -14.36
C ILE A 12 5.72 -14.85 -13.11
N THR A 13 6.72 -13.96 -13.13
CA THR A 13 7.67 -13.84 -12.01
C THR A 13 7.04 -13.32 -10.72
N THR A 14 5.95 -12.56 -10.81
CA THR A 14 5.20 -12.06 -9.65
C THR A 14 4.07 -12.99 -9.21
N GLY A 15 3.84 -14.12 -9.89
CA GLY A 15 2.72 -15.02 -9.60
C GLY A 15 1.34 -14.41 -9.83
N TYR A 16 1.26 -13.28 -10.57
CA TYR A 16 0.09 -12.41 -10.73
C TYR A 16 -1.20 -13.16 -11.15
N PHE A 17 -1.07 -14.22 -11.95
CA PHE A 17 -2.21 -15.01 -12.45
C PHE A 17 -2.55 -16.26 -11.62
N THR A 18 -1.92 -16.47 -10.46
CA THR A 18 -2.08 -17.72 -9.68
C THR A 18 -2.59 -17.44 -8.26
N SER A 19 -1.69 -17.13 -7.32
CA SER A 19 -1.98 -16.97 -5.89
C SER A 19 -1.59 -15.58 -5.36
N ALA A 20 -1.62 -14.56 -6.23
CA ALA A 20 -1.20 -13.22 -5.85
C ALA A 20 -2.16 -12.58 -4.84
N THR A 21 -1.61 -12.11 -3.73
CA THR A 21 -2.31 -11.35 -2.71
C THR A 21 -2.13 -9.84 -2.94
N PHE A 22 -3.00 -9.04 -2.36
CA PHE A 22 -2.91 -7.58 -2.40
C PHE A 22 -1.76 -7.06 -1.53
N PHE A 23 -1.58 -7.64 -0.36
CA PHE A 23 -0.57 -7.26 0.63
C PHE A 23 0.43 -8.39 0.88
N ILE A 24 1.53 -8.07 1.55
CA ILE A 24 2.45 -9.08 2.11
C ILE A 24 1.79 -9.81 3.27
N GLU A 25 1.99 -11.13 3.33
CA GLU A 25 1.49 -11.98 4.40
C GLU A 25 2.52 -12.09 5.53
N ALA A 26 2.14 -12.72 6.66
CA ALA A 26 3.02 -12.86 7.84
C ALA A 26 4.39 -13.51 7.51
N LYS A 27 4.43 -14.47 6.58
CA LYS A 27 5.66 -15.13 6.12
C LYS A 27 6.62 -14.20 5.35
N ASP A 28 6.07 -13.14 4.77
CA ASP A 28 6.79 -12.13 3.99
C ASP A 28 6.99 -10.83 4.80
N SER A 29 6.67 -10.87 6.11
CA SER A 29 6.87 -9.74 7.00
C SER A 29 8.34 -9.37 7.11
N TYR A 30 8.60 -8.09 7.33
CA TYR A 30 9.94 -7.56 7.43
C TYR A 30 10.04 -6.64 8.63
N PHE A 31 11.21 -6.66 9.26
CA PHE A 31 11.52 -5.80 10.37
C PHE A 31 11.94 -4.41 9.87
N ALA A 32 11.38 -3.35 10.47
CA ALA A 32 11.67 -1.97 10.11
C ALA A 32 11.75 -1.06 11.34
N TYR A 33 12.61 -0.05 11.22
CA TYR A 33 12.69 1.09 12.15
C TYR A 33 12.09 2.34 11.49
N SER A 34 11.38 3.15 12.26
CA SER A 34 10.97 4.49 11.84
C SER A 34 11.13 5.45 13.01
N GLN A 35 12.04 6.43 12.85
CA GLN A 35 12.27 7.48 13.84
C GLN A 35 11.05 8.39 13.90
N LEU A 36 10.50 8.61 15.09
CA LEU A 36 9.33 9.46 15.34
C LEU A 36 8.16 9.19 14.37
N ASP A 37 7.65 7.96 14.34
CA ASP A 37 6.64 7.52 13.38
C ASP A 37 5.34 8.35 13.51
N PRO A 38 4.91 9.07 12.45
CA PRO A 38 3.67 9.84 12.46
C PRO A 38 2.41 9.01 12.77
N ILE A 39 2.41 7.71 12.43
CA ILE A 39 1.30 6.80 12.74
C ILE A 39 1.19 6.55 14.24
N MET A 40 2.33 6.55 14.93
CA MET A 40 2.43 6.41 16.39
C MET A 40 2.66 7.76 17.08
N ARG A 41 1.96 8.79 16.58
CA ARG A 41 1.77 10.07 17.27
C ARG A 41 0.51 10.00 18.12
N GLY A 42 0.62 10.44 19.36
CA GLY A 42 -0.48 10.52 20.31
C GLY A 42 -0.11 11.47 21.43
N GLY A 43 -0.54 11.14 22.64
CA GLY A 43 -0.31 11.94 23.82
C GLY A 43 -1.47 11.83 24.78
N CYS A 44 -1.63 12.88 25.57
CA CYS A 44 -2.76 13.00 26.46
C CYS A 44 -3.10 14.49 26.71
N HIS A 45 -4.40 14.78 26.79
CA HIS A 45 -4.92 16.08 27.17
C HIS A 45 -5.06 16.17 28.69
N ASP A 46 -4.68 17.31 29.27
CA ASP A 46 -4.71 17.58 30.72
C ASP A 46 -3.92 16.57 31.58
N CYS A 47 -2.92 15.92 30.96
CA CYS A 47 -2.02 14.99 31.64
C CYS A 47 -0.79 15.64 32.25
N LEU A 48 -0.51 16.91 31.92
CA LEU A 48 0.60 17.65 32.52
C LEU A 48 0.37 17.77 34.04
N SER A 49 1.39 17.44 34.81
CA SER A 49 1.31 17.38 36.27
C SER A 49 2.62 17.85 36.91
N SER A 50 2.58 18.16 38.22
CA SER A 50 3.80 18.36 39.01
C SER A 50 4.62 17.08 39.10
N CYS A 51 5.94 17.22 39.19
CA CYS A 51 6.84 16.10 39.41
C CYS A 51 6.65 15.45 40.78
N ARG A 52 6.17 16.18 41.79
CA ARG A 52 5.80 15.58 43.09
C ARG A 52 4.75 14.49 42.94
N LYS A 53 3.72 14.73 42.11
CA LYS A 53 2.67 13.75 41.84
C LYS A 53 3.25 12.52 41.13
N VAL A 54 4.14 12.73 40.15
CA VAL A 54 4.83 11.62 39.46
C VAL A 54 5.66 10.78 40.44
N PHE A 55 6.43 11.41 41.33
CA PHE A 55 7.25 10.71 42.34
C PHE A 55 6.40 9.82 43.23
N PHE A 56 5.26 10.35 43.69
CA PHE A 56 4.32 9.58 44.51
C PHE A 56 3.81 8.33 43.78
N GLN A 57 3.52 8.45 42.48
CA GLN A 57 3.07 7.32 41.66
C GLN A 57 4.18 6.29 41.42
N LEU A 58 5.41 6.74 41.18
CA LEU A 58 6.57 5.86 40.99
C LEU A 58 6.93 5.12 42.29
N GLY A 59 6.79 5.78 43.44
CA GLY A 59 7.03 5.18 44.76
C GLY A 59 6.13 3.98 45.08
N ALA A 60 5.00 3.82 44.38
CA ALA A 60 4.10 2.67 44.57
C ALA A 60 4.73 1.31 44.24
N PHE A 61 5.80 1.27 43.46
CA PHE A 61 6.53 0.03 43.18
C PHE A 61 7.48 -0.38 44.31
N GLY A 62 7.93 0.57 45.14
CA GLY A 62 9.01 0.34 46.09
C GLY A 62 10.22 -0.33 45.41
N ASN A 63 10.61 -1.50 45.91
CA ASN A 63 11.73 -2.29 45.38
C ASN A 63 11.30 -3.38 44.38
N ASP A 64 10.03 -3.46 44.01
CA ASP A 64 9.53 -4.47 43.09
C ASP A 64 9.82 -4.09 41.63
N ALA A 65 10.27 -5.07 40.85
CA ALA A 65 10.54 -4.86 39.42
C ALA A 65 9.26 -4.76 38.57
N ILE A 66 8.17 -5.36 39.05
CA ILE A 66 6.86 -5.40 38.39
C ILE A 66 5.73 -5.36 39.42
N ILE A 67 4.60 -4.79 39.00
CA ILE A 67 3.34 -4.83 39.74
C ILE A 67 2.21 -5.26 38.79
N SER A 68 1.19 -5.94 39.32
CA SER A 68 0.05 -6.37 38.51
C SER A 68 -0.82 -5.17 38.11
N MET A 69 -1.51 -5.26 36.97
CA MET A 69 -2.40 -4.20 36.51
C MET A 69 -3.40 -3.69 37.57
N PRO A 70 -4.13 -4.55 38.32
CA PRO A 70 -5.07 -4.07 39.33
C PRO A 70 -4.37 -3.31 40.47
N ALA A 71 -3.18 -3.76 40.88
CA ALA A 71 -2.40 -3.09 41.93
C ALA A 71 -1.90 -1.72 41.46
N TYR A 72 -1.44 -1.64 40.20
CA TYR A 72 -1.01 -0.39 39.58
C TYR A 72 -2.16 0.60 39.44
N GLU A 73 -3.29 0.19 38.87
CA GLU A 73 -4.45 1.08 38.70
C GLU A 73 -4.98 1.60 40.04
N ASN A 74 -5.03 0.73 41.06
CA ASN A 74 -5.42 1.13 42.40
C ASN A 74 -4.42 2.12 43.03
N SER A 75 -3.11 1.92 42.85
CA SER A 75 -2.11 2.87 43.34
C SER A 75 -2.25 4.24 42.67
N GLN A 76 -2.56 4.26 41.37
CA GLN A 76 -2.84 5.50 40.64
C GLN A 76 -4.01 6.27 41.24
N VAL A 77 -5.12 5.58 41.54
CA VAL A 77 -6.32 6.21 42.13
C VAL A 77 -6.03 6.80 43.50
N VAL A 78 -5.39 6.05 44.39
CA VAL A 78 -5.07 6.49 45.76
C VAL A 78 -4.15 7.72 45.72
N ALA A 79 -3.08 7.64 44.95
CA ALA A 79 -2.11 8.71 44.82
C ALA A 79 -2.69 10.02 44.28
N ASN A 80 -3.73 9.95 43.46
CA ASN A 80 -4.43 11.17 43.02
C ASN A 80 -5.29 11.79 44.08
N ALA A 81 -5.99 10.98 44.87
CA ALA A 81 -6.80 11.49 45.96
C ALA A 81 -5.92 12.21 46.99
N ASP A 82 -4.79 11.59 47.34
CA ASP A 82 -3.78 12.15 48.25
C ASP A 82 -3.19 13.45 47.67
N ALA A 83 -2.73 13.43 46.41
CA ALA A 83 -2.18 14.62 45.75
C ALA A 83 -3.20 15.77 45.62
N ALA A 84 -4.48 15.47 45.38
CA ALA A 84 -5.56 16.46 45.33
C ALA A 84 -5.85 17.08 46.71
N ALA A 85 -5.63 16.32 47.79
CA ALA A 85 -5.67 16.81 49.15
C ALA A 85 -4.37 17.55 49.57
N GLY A 86 -3.36 17.60 48.69
CA GLY A 86 -2.04 18.15 48.99
C GLY A 86 -1.21 17.28 49.95
N ASP A 87 -1.60 16.02 50.16
CA ASP A 87 -0.92 15.09 51.04
C ASP A 87 0.20 14.36 50.29
N TYR A 88 1.44 14.79 50.54
CA TYR A 88 2.66 14.15 50.06
C TYR A 88 3.45 13.50 51.20
N SER A 89 2.80 13.15 52.31
CA SER A 89 3.45 12.59 53.51
C SER A 89 4.18 11.26 53.27
N LYS A 90 3.83 10.54 52.19
CA LYS A 90 4.52 9.30 51.78
C LYS A 90 5.85 9.56 51.07
N LEU A 91 6.12 10.80 50.65
CA LEU A 91 7.41 11.18 50.07
C LEU A 91 8.35 11.69 51.17
N THR A 92 9.63 11.36 51.03
CA THR A 92 10.68 11.91 51.88
C THR A 92 10.97 13.37 51.52
N LEU A 93 11.62 14.11 52.43
CA LEU A 93 12.03 15.50 52.15
C LEU A 93 13.01 15.59 50.98
N GLU A 94 13.87 14.58 50.80
CA GLU A 94 14.80 14.50 49.67
C GLU A 94 14.06 14.30 48.34
N GLU A 95 13.08 13.41 48.32
CA GLU A 95 12.21 13.16 47.16
C GLU A 95 11.42 14.41 46.76
N ILE A 96 10.86 15.13 47.74
CA ILE A 96 10.14 16.38 47.48
C ILE A 96 11.08 17.45 46.91
N ALA A 97 12.27 17.61 47.49
CA ALA A 97 13.25 18.60 47.03
C ALA A 97 13.73 18.30 45.59
N LEU A 98 13.96 17.04 45.26
CA LEU A 98 14.34 16.64 43.90
C LEU A 98 13.19 16.88 42.91
N ALA A 99 11.95 16.55 43.30
CA ALA A 99 10.78 16.79 42.47
C ALA A 99 10.59 18.30 42.16
N ASP A 100 10.71 19.17 43.16
CA ASP A 100 10.62 20.63 42.99
C ASP A 100 11.72 21.18 42.08
N LYS A 101 12.94 20.64 42.22
CA LYS A 101 14.06 21.01 41.36
C LYS A 101 13.76 20.62 39.91
N LEU A 102 13.26 19.41 39.67
CA LEU A 102 12.91 18.95 38.31
C LEU A 102 11.79 19.79 37.68
N ASP A 103 10.77 20.17 38.45
CA ASP A 103 9.73 21.10 37.99
C ASP A 103 10.36 22.46 37.59
N THR A 104 11.32 22.96 38.38
CA THR A 104 12.02 24.23 38.11
C THR A 104 12.95 24.15 36.90
N ASP A 105 13.60 23.01 36.69
CA ASP A 105 14.52 22.73 35.58
C ASP A 105 13.79 22.44 34.26
N GLY A 106 12.45 22.46 34.25
CA GLY A 106 11.65 22.26 33.03
C GLY A 106 11.46 20.79 32.64
N ALA A 107 11.48 19.88 33.63
CA ALA A 107 11.08 18.50 33.40
C ALA A 107 9.61 18.43 32.96
N VAL A 108 9.30 17.51 32.04
CA VAL A 108 7.92 17.26 31.60
C VAL A 108 7.39 16.09 32.42
N CYS A 109 6.59 16.40 33.43
CA CYS A 109 5.98 15.42 34.32
C CYS A 109 4.52 15.18 33.90
N SER A 110 4.18 13.94 33.60
CA SER A 110 2.87 13.58 33.03
C SER A 110 2.26 12.37 33.71
N VAL A 111 0.96 12.46 33.99
CA VAL A 111 0.18 11.36 34.57
C VAL A 111 -1.20 11.29 33.91
N ALA A 112 -1.49 10.16 33.26
CA ALA A 112 -2.79 9.88 32.66
C ALA A 112 -3.66 9.06 33.61
N ILE A 113 -4.58 9.72 34.32
CA ILE A 113 -5.53 9.04 35.22
C ILE A 113 -6.96 9.40 34.85
N GLY A 114 -7.82 8.40 34.72
CA GLY A 114 -9.25 8.57 34.37
C GLY A 114 -9.47 8.86 32.90
N ALA A 115 -8.55 9.59 32.26
CA ALA A 115 -8.31 9.56 30.82
C ALA A 115 -7.09 8.65 30.57
N VAL A 116 -7.31 7.58 29.83
CA VAL A 116 -6.21 6.83 29.20
C VAL A 116 -5.49 7.75 28.20
N ASN A 117 -4.21 7.51 27.92
CA ASN A 117 -3.56 8.20 26.81
C ASN A 117 -4.28 7.90 25.48
N ASP A 118 -3.89 8.59 24.40
CA ASP A 118 -4.49 8.40 23.08
C ASP A 118 -4.46 6.92 22.61
N TRP A 119 -3.63 6.06 23.22
CA TRP A 119 -3.52 4.62 22.96
C TRP A 119 -4.27 3.71 23.95
N GLY A 120 -5.02 4.26 24.91
CA GLY A 120 -5.85 3.45 25.79
C GLY A 120 -5.17 2.88 27.03
N THR A 121 -3.95 3.32 27.37
CA THR A 121 -3.25 2.88 28.59
C THR A 121 -3.07 4.02 29.59
N PRO A 122 -3.24 3.78 30.90
CA PRO A 122 -2.67 4.63 31.94
C PRO A 122 -1.14 4.69 31.75
N ASN A 123 -0.57 5.87 31.94
CA ASN A 123 0.88 6.03 31.91
C ASN A 123 1.32 7.12 32.90
N VAL A 124 2.47 6.87 33.51
CA VAL A 124 3.23 7.84 34.29
C VAL A 124 4.53 8.07 33.53
N ALA A 125 4.88 9.31 33.23
CA ALA A 125 6.16 9.60 32.59
C ALA A 125 6.78 10.90 33.08
N ILE A 126 8.11 10.89 33.20
CA ILE A 126 8.93 12.06 33.42
C ILE A 126 9.99 12.15 32.34
N GLY A 127 10.07 13.30 31.66
CA GLY A 127 11.11 13.63 30.68
C GLY A 127 12.04 14.71 31.21
N SER A 128 13.34 14.45 31.29
CA SER A 128 14.37 15.37 31.78
C SER A 128 15.73 15.12 31.12
N THR A 129 16.82 15.66 31.65
CA THR A 129 18.18 15.26 31.27
C THR A 129 18.49 13.84 31.76
N ALA A 130 19.50 13.18 31.17
CA ALA A 130 19.96 11.87 31.63
C ALA A 130 20.30 11.88 33.14
N GLU A 131 20.97 12.94 33.60
CA GLU A 131 21.35 13.12 35.00
C GLU A 131 20.13 13.32 35.91
N GLY A 132 19.14 14.10 35.44
CA GLY A 132 17.87 14.27 36.13
C GLY A 132 17.15 12.92 36.32
N ILE A 133 17.02 12.12 35.26
CA ILE A 133 16.37 10.80 35.34
C ILE A 133 17.16 9.82 36.22
N LEU A 134 18.50 9.82 36.14
CA LEU A 134 19.33 8.98 37.00
C LEU A 134 19.16 9.33 38.48
N SER A 135 19.03 10.63 38.79
CA SER A 135 18.74 11.11 40.15
C SER A 135 17.39 10.58 40.64
N VAL A 136 16.34 10.61 39.81
CA VAL A 136 15.01 10.05 40.17
C VAL A 136 15.12 8.56 40.51
N VAL A 137 15.77 7.77 39.64
CA VAL A 137 15.92 6.33 39.84
C VAL A 137 16.64 6.01 41.15
N ASN A 138 17.72 6.74 41.46
CA ASN A 138 18.50 6.50 42.67
C ASN A 138 17.79 6.98 43.93
N THR A 139 17.18 8.17 43.93
CA THR A 139 16.49 8.73 45.10
C THR A 139 15.26 7.92 45.48
N LEU A 140 14.47 7.44 44.51
CA LEU A 140 13.31 6.59 44.77
C LEU A 140 13.64 5.10 44.93
N GLY A 141 14.90 4.69 44.73
CA GLY A 141 15.30 3.28 44.83
C GLY A 141 14.65 2.36 43.79
N LEU A 142 14.32 2.87 42.60
CA LEU A 142 13.54 2.11 41.61
C LEU A 142 14.33 0.90 41.07
N ALA A 143 13.67 -0.26 41.02
CA ALA A 143 14.23 -1.51 40.51
C ALA A 143 14.31 -1.55 38.97
N LEU A 144 15.09 -0.66 38.36
CA LEU A 144 15.32 -0.59 36.91
C LEU A 144 16.09 -1.81 36.39
N ALA A 145 15.84 -2.20 35.13
CA ALA A 145 16.64 -3.25 34.47
C ALA A 145 18.13 -2.87 34.47
N PRO A 146 19.06 -3.77 34.86
CA PRO A 146 20.48 -3.43 35.02
C PRO A 146 21.10 -2.82 33.77
N GLN A 147 20.76 -3.35 32.58
CA GLN A 147 21.21 -2.78 31.32
C GLN A 147 20.74 -1.34 31.13
N MET A 148 19.45 -1.07 31.36
CA MET A 148 18.91 0.29 31.20
C MET A 148 19.54 1.27 32.18
N LYS A 149 19.84 0.83 33.41
CA LYS A 149 20.59 1.65 34.37
C LYS A 149 21.99 2.00 33.84
N ARG A 150 22.71 1.03 33.28
CA ARG A 150 24.03 1.26 32.66
C ARG A 150 23.96 2.13 31.42
N GLU A 151 22.91 2.01 30.61
CA GLU A 151 22.66 2.90 29.46
C GLU A 151 22.47 4.35 29.93
N LEU A 152 21.70 4.55 30.99
CA LEU A 152 21.46 5.86 31.57
C LEU A 152 22.73 6.46 32.19
N GLU A 153 23.50 5.68 32.95
CA GLU A 153 24.81 6.09 33.50
C GLU A 153 25.79 6.51 32.39
N ALA A 154 25.91 5.69 31.34
CA ALA A 154 26.77 5.99 30.19
C ALA A 154 26.31 7.26 29.44
N ALA A 155 25.00 7.52 29.39
CA ALA A 155 24.48 8.73 28.76
C ALA A 155 24.82 10.00 29.55
N VAL A 156 24.87 9.93 30.89
CA VAL A 156 25.34 11.03 31.74
C VAL A 156 26.81 11.34 31.46
N GLU A 157 27.65 10.30 31.37
CA GLU A 157 29.08 10.44 31.08
C GLU A 157 29.36 10.97 29.67
N GLN A 158 28.48 10.68 28.70
CA GLN A 158 28.71 10.92 27.27
C GLN A 158 27.75 11.96 26.69
N LYS A 159 27.24 12.89 27.50
CA LYS A 159 26.25 13.91 27.10
C LYS A 159 26.62 14.69 25.83
N ASP A 160 27.91 14.92 25.59
CA ASP A 160 28.41 15.70 24.45
C ASP A 160 28.42 14.91 23.13
N LYS A 161 28.26 13.57 23.18
CA LYS A 161 28.26 12.72 21.98
C LYS A 161 26.91 12.69 21.26
N CYS A 162 25.81 12.75 22.01
CA CYS A 162 24.46 12.72 21.46
C CYS A 162 23.51 13.45 22.42
N GLU A 163 23.05 14.62 22.00
CA GLU A 163 22.15 15.45 22.81
C GLU A 163 20.72 14.91 22.70
N SER A 164 20.19 14.36 23.79
CA SER A 164 18.81 13.87 23.85
C SER A 164 18.28 14.00 25.28
N ARG A 165 16.99 14.34 25.42
CA ARG A 165 16.30 14.17 26.71
C ARG A 165 16.13 12.68 26.97
N TRP A 166 16.06 12.35 28.25
CA TRP A 166 15.79 11.01 28.72
C TRP A 166 14.43 10.98 29.41
N ASN A 167 13.77 9.85 29.27
CA ASN A 167 12.47 9.61 29.84
C ASN A 167 12.56 8.44 30.81
N LEU A 168 11.79 8.53 31.89
CA LEU A 168 11.40 7.40 32.72
C LEU A 168 9.88 7.27 32.59
N GLY A 169 9.42 6.11 32.10
CA GLY A 169 8.02 5.83 31.85
C GLY A 169 7.57 4.52 32.48
N VAL A 170 6.31 4.51 32.93
CA VAL A 170 5.58 3.31 33.35
C VAL A 170 4.39 3.14 32.42
N VAL A 171 4.29 1.95 31.84
CA VAL A 171 3.21 1.53 30.95
C VAL A 171 2.83 0.10 31.28
N LEU A 172 1.56 -0.25 31.10
CA LEU A 172 1.10 -1.63 31.20
C LEU A 172 1.55 -2.44 29.98
N ARG A 173 2.15 -3.61 30.23
CA ARG A 173 2.67 -4.50 29.19
C ARG A 173 2.08 -5.88 29.32
N LEU A 174 1.63 -6.42 28.19
CA LEU A 174 1.10 -7.77 28.14
C LEU A 174 2.23 -8.78 28.20
N HIS A 175 2.23 -9.61 29.23
CA HIS A 175 3.10 -10.77 29.33
C HIS A 175 2.32 -12.04 29.05
N LYS A 176 2.97 -13.00 28.41
CA LYS A 176 2.43 -14.29 28.01
C LYS A 176 3.12 -15.39 28.78
N PHE A 177 2.37 -16.37 29.24
CA PHE A 177 2.91 -17.49 29.99
C PHE A 177 2.19 -18.79 29.64
N GLN A 178 2.90 -19.90 29.75
CA GLN A 178 2.37 -21.21 29.40
C GLN A 178 1.54 -21.77 30.55
N THR A 179 0.28 -22.10 30.31
CA THR A 179 -0.61 -22.76 31.28
C THR A 179 -0.61 -24.27 31.12
N VAL A 180 -0.39 -24.76 29.90
CA VAL A 180 -0.33 -26.17 29.55
C VAL A 180 1.03 -26.46 28.93
N LYS A 181 1.75 -27.43 29.52
CA LYS A 181 3.06 -27.87 29.06
C LYS A 181 3.07 -28.17 27.56
N ASN A 182 4.11 -27.69 26.87
CA ASN A 182 4.32 -27.87 25.42
C ASN A 182 3.17 -27.37 24.53
N SER A 183 2.33 -26.45 25.03
CA SER A 183 1.29 -25.79 24.23
C SER A 183 1.71 -24.39 23.80
N ALA A 184 1.38 -24.02 22.56
CA ALA A 184 1.48 -22.65 22.07
C ALA A 184 0.32 -21.76 22.56
N ASP A 185 -0.68 -22.32 23.25
CA ASP A 185 -1.80 -21.56 23.78
C ASP A 185 -1.43 -20.90 25.12
N TYR A 186 -0.65 -19.83 25.02
CA TYR A 186 -0.21 -19.05 26.18
C TYR A 186 -1.36 -18.21 26.73
N SER A 187 -1.53 -18.23 28.05
CA SER A 187 -2.35 -17.23 28.74
C SER A 187 -1.60 -15.91 28.84
N SER A 188 -2.30 -14.86 29.29
CA SER A 188 -1.70 -13.53 29.47
C SER A 188 -2.00 -12.91 30.82
N ILE A 189 -1.07 -12.06 31.24
CA ILE A 189 -1.22 -11.14 32.36
C ILE A 189 -0.70 -9.77 31.93
N SER A 190 -1.35 -8.70 32.40
CA SER A 190 -0.88 -7.34 32.22
C SER A 190 -0.11 -6.90 33.48
N VAL A 191 1.09 -6.39 33.29
CA VAL A 191 1.98 -5.95 34.37
C VAL A 191 2.50 -4.55 34.06
N ALA A 192 2.72 -3.73 35.09
CA ALA A 192 3.40 -2.45 34.95
C ALA A 192 4.88 -2.63 35.31
N ASP A 193 5.75 -1.99 34.53
CA ASP A 193 7.20 -1.98 34.71
C ASP A 193 7.82 -0.66 34.21
N PHE A 194 9.00 -0.33 34.75
CA PHE A 194 9.73 0.90 34.46
C PHE A 194 10.62 0.79 33.25
N ASN A 195 10.59 1.77 32.37
CA ASN A 195 11.56 1.90 31.27
C ASN A 195 12.23 3.26 31.31
N THR A 196 13.55 3.27 31.07
CA THR A 196 14.29 4.49 30.78
C THR A 196 14.85 4.45 29.37
N TYR A 197 14.73 5.55 28.65
CA TYR A 197 15.13 5.62 27.25
C TYR A 197 15.35 7.08 26.81
N PRO A 198 16.22 7.31 25.81
CA PRO A 198 16.35 8.63 25.18
C PRO A 198 15.14 8.94 24.28
N ASP A 199 14.87 10.21 24.01
CA ASP A 199 13.89 10.64 22.98
C ASP A 199 14.25 10.08 21.59
N TYR A 200 15.55 9.89 21.34
CA TYR A 200 16.12 9.45 20.07
C TYR A 200 16.87 8.15 20.26
N ALA A 201 16.39 7.06 19.65
CA ALA A 201 16.96 5.72 19.82
C ALA A 201 18.42 5.59 19.31
N ASP A 202 18.84 6.47 18.41
CA ASP A 202 20.23 6.65 17.96
C ASP A 202 21.16 7.23 19.04
N CYS A 203 20.63 7.91 20.06
CA CYS A 203 21.40 8.37 21.21
C CYS A 203 21.52 7.33 22.33
N ARG A 204 20.96 6.13 22.16
CA ARG A 204 21.10 5.05 23.15
C ARG A 204 22.54 4.52 23.17
N PRO A 205 23.23 4.54 24.32
CA PRO A 205 24.55 3.92 24.43
C PRO A 205 24.50 2.41 24.19
N ASP A 206 25.53 1.90 23.51
CA ASP A 206 25.64 0.48 23.24
C ASP A 206 26.18 -0.27 24.46
N ILE A 207 25.27 -0.81 25.27
CA ILE A 207 25.60 -1.58 26.47
C ILE A 207 25.20 -3.05 26.30
N PRO A 208 26.16 -3.99 26.33
CA PRO A 208 25.85 -5.42 26.29
C PRO A 208 25.18 -5.83 27.59
N ASN A 209 24.16 -6.67 27.50
CA ASN A 209 23.41 -7.13 28.66
C ASN A 209 24.10 -8.30 29.40
N GLU A 210 25.04 -9.00 28.76
CA GLU A 210 25.76 -10.14 29.34
C GLU A 210 26.59 -9.74 30.57
N GLY A 211 26.52 -10.53 31.65
CA GLY A 211 27.37 -10.37 32.83
C GLY A 211 27.16 -9.12 33.68
N ILE A 212 26.15 -8.28 33.42
CA ILE A 212 25.91 -7.04 34.21
C ILE A 212 25.59 -7.33 35.68
N VAL A 213 24.82 -8.38 35.95
CA VAL A 213 24.35 -8.76 37.29
C VAL A 213 24.49 -10.28 37.46
N GLY A 214 24.84 -10.71 38.67
CA GLY A 214 24.89 -12.12 39.04
C GLY A 214 23.51 -12.78 38.96
N MET A 215 23.49 -14.10 38.79
CA MET A 215 22.24 -14.86 38.66
C MET A 215 22.15 -15.95 39.72
N LYS A 216 20.93 -16.28 40.13
CA LYS A 216 20.62 -17.43 40.99
C LYS A 216 19.54 -18.29 40.37
N LEU A 217 19.56 -19.58 40.71
CA LEU A 217 18.54 -20.52 40.27
C LEU A 217 17.21 -20.20 40.96
N ALA A 218 16.18 -19.87 40.18
CA ALA A 218 14.82 -19.65 40.67
C ALA A 218 13.96 -20.91 40.57
N TYR A 219 14.17 -21.73 39.53
CA TYR A 219 13.38 -22.93 39.29
C TYR A 219 14.20 -24.00 38.55
N PRO A 220 14.38 -25.21 39.11
CA PRO A 220 15.03 -26.32 38.41
C PRO A 220 14.05 -26.94 37.40
N THR A 221 14.45 -27.00 36.12
CA THR A 221 13.61 -27.57 35.06
C THR A 221 13.81 -29.08 34.87
N ASN A 222 14.80 -29.68 35.53
CA ASN A 222 15.08 -31.12 35.51
C ASN A 222 15.19 -31.71 34.09
N GLY A 223 15.81 -30.97 33.16
CA GLY A 223 15.98 -31.38 31.76
C GLY A 223 14.88 -30.87 30.81
N GLU A 224 13.83 -30.23 31.32
CA GLU A 224 12.76 -29.66 30.51
C GLU A 224 13.16 -28.32 29.87
N ASP A 225 12.83 -28.16 28.60
CA ASP A 225 12.95 -26.89 27.90
C ASP A 225 11.59 -26.15 27.88
N LEU A 226 11.45 -25.18 28.78
CA LEU A 226 10.26 -24.33 28.90
C LEU A 226 9.99 -23.45 27.67
N LEU A 227 10.96 -23.31 26.77
CA LEU A 227 10.88 -22.47 25.58
C LEU A 227 10.91 -23.29 24.27
N SER A 228 10.69 -24.60 24.36
CA SER A 228 10.61 -25.50 23.20
C SER A 228 9.41 -25.20 22.29
N VAL A 229 8.28 -24.81 22.88
CA VAL A 229 7.04 -24.45 22.16
C VAL A 229 6.62 -23.04 22.54
N VAL A 230 7.00 -22.08 21.69
CA VAL A 230 6.71 -20.65 21.89
C VAL A 230 5.92 -20.10 20.69
N PRO A 231 4.86 -19.31 20.90
CA PRO A 231 4.15 -18.61 19.82
C PRO A 231 5.07 -17.77 18.93
N ASP A 232 4.85 -17.77 17.62
CA ASP A 232 5.74 -17.07 16.68
C ASP A 232 5.83 -15.56 16.92
N LYS A 233 4.77 -14.94 17.44
CA LYS A 233 4.81 -13.52 17.83
C LYS A 233 5.86 -13.24 18.89
N LEU A 234 6.07 -14.15 19.85
CA LEU A 234 7.03 -13.96 20.93
C LEU A 234 8.47 -14.16 20.46
N LYS A 235 8.70 -14.54 19.19
CA LYS A 235 10.05 -14.75 18.61
C LYS A 235 10.54 -13.55 17.78
N GLN A 236 9.73 -12.50 17.64
CA GLN A 236 9.99 -11.41 16.69
C GLN A 236 11.04 -10.39 17.17
N PHE A 237 11.24 -10.28 18.48
CA PHE A 237 12.08 -9.25 19.10
C PHE A 237 13.11 -9.86 20.06
N PRO A 238 14.24 -9.18 20.30
CA PRO A 238 15.27 -9.68 21.21
C PRO A 238 14.82 -9.55 22.67
N TYR A 239 15.20 -10.52 23.52
CA TYR A 239 14.96 -10.48 24.96
C TYR A 239 16.23 -10.16 25.76
N GLU A 240 16.06 -9.73 27.00
CA GLU A 240 17.14 -9.45 27.96
C GLU A 240 17.70 -10.69 28.67
N PHE A 241 17.39 -11.90 28.18
CA PHE A 241 17.87 -13.14 28.77
C PHE A 241 18.44 -14.07 27.70
N GLU A 242 19.38 -14.93 28.12
CA GLU A 242 19.93 -15.96 27.26
C GLU A 242 19.00 -17.17 27.22
N SER A 243 18.70 -17.64 26.02
CA SER A 243 17.84 -18.81 25.79
C SER A 243 18.54 -19.81 24.89
N SER A 244 18.41 -21.10 25.21
CA SER A 244 18.84 -22.18 24.31
C SER A 244 17.90 -22.39 23.11
N SER A 245 16.69 -21.83 23.15
CA SER A 245 15.57 -22.30 22.30
C SER A 245 14.85 -21.18 21.54
N LEU A 246 14.93 -19.93 22.02
CA LEU A 246 14.46 -18.78 21.26
C LEU A 246 15.48 -18.41 20.16
N PRO A 247 15.00 -17.94 18.99
CA PRO A 247 15.90 -17.48 17.95
C PRO A 247 16.66 -16.22 18.39
N THR A 248 17.94 -16.15 17.99
CA THR A 248 18.75 -14.94 18.20
C THR A 248 18.26 -13.83 17.27
N VAL A 249 17.66 -12.78 17.84
CA VAL A 249 17.27 -11.56 17.11
C VAL A 249 18.30 -10.47 17.38
N SER A 250 18.75 -9.78 16.33
CA SER A 250 19.72 -8.70 16.48
C SER A 250 19.10 -7.51 17.21
N ARG A 251 19.83 -6.98 18.20
CA ARG A 251 19.52 -5.69 18.82
C ARG A 251 19.85 -4.49 17.93
N TYR A 252 20.78 -4.67 16.99
CA TYR A 252 21.22 -3.61 16.08
C TYR A 252 20.45 -3.66 14.77
N ILE A 253 19.99 -2.49 14.34
CA ILE A 253 19.18 -2.34 13.13
C ILE A 253 19.84 -1.30 12.24
N LYS A 254 20.03 -1.66 10.97
CA LYS A 254 20.48 -0.73 9.94
C LYS A 254 19.31 0.14 9.50
N THR A 255 19.56 1.44 9.40
CA THR A 255 18.57 2.44 8.99
C THR A 255 19.19 3.43 8.02
N VAL A 256 18.34 4.15 7.29
CA VAL A 256 18.75 5.43 6.68
C VAL A 256 19.29 6.38 7.76
N PRO A 257 20.16 7.34 7.41
CA PRO A 257 20.70 8.30 8.36
C PRO A 257 19.59 8.92 9.22
N THR A 258 19.74 8.80 10.54
CA THR A 258 18.87 9.39 11.56
C THR A 258 19.08 10.90 11.68
N ILE A 259 18.29 11.57 12.54
CA ILE A 259 18.44 13.00 12.83
C ILE A 259 19.87 13.38 13.23
N HIS A 260 20.60 12.51 13.93
CA HIS A 260 22.00 12.72 14.32
C HIS A 260 23.01 12.09 13.34
N GLY A 261 22.56 11.61 12.18
CA GLY A 261 23.42 11.06 11.12
C GLY A 261 23.87 9.61 11.31
N PHE A 262 23.42 8.91 12.36
CA PHE A 262 23.73 7.49 12.56
C PHE A 262 22.97 6.62 11.56
N THR A 263 23.62 5.57 11.05
CA THR A 263 23.05 4.59 10.10
C THR A 263 22.65 3.28 10.78
N THR A 264 22.83 3.21 12.10
CA THR A 264 22.47 2.08 12.94
C THR A 264 21.82 2.57 14.21
N VAL A 265 20.76 1.88 14.65
CA VAL A 265 20.08 2.14 15.92
C VAL A 265 19.99 0.87 16.74
N THR A 266 19.92 1.04 18.05
CA THR A 266 19.86 -0.06 19.01
C THR A 266 18.45 -0.16 19.58
N GLN A 267 17.76 -1.27 19.33
CA GLN A 267 16.41 -1.49 19.86
C GLN A 267 16.43 -1.91 21.34
N PRO A 268 15.36 -1.65 22.10
CA PRO A 268 15.22 -2.16 23.46
C PRO A 268 15.02 -3.68 23.47
N LEU A 269 15.39 -4.29 24.59
CA LEU A 269 15.20 -5.72 24.85
C LEU A 269 13.84 -5.94 25.53
N MET A 270 13.10 -6.95 25.07
CA MET A 270 11.91 -7.45 25.76
C MET A 270 12.30 -8.16 27.04
N ARG A 271 11.43 -8.07 28.03
CA ARG A 271 11.66 -8.59 29.37
C ARG A 271 10.98 -9.91 29.61
N SER A 272 11.48 -10.59 30.62
CA SER A 272 10.95 -11.87 31.06
C SER A 272 11.06 -11.92 32.56
N TYR A 273 10.02 -12.45 33.21
CA TYR A 273 9.95 -12.53 34.66
C TYR A 273 9.58 -13.92 35.13
N PHE A 274 10.14 -14.30 36.27
CA PHE A 274 9.78 -15.49 37.03
C PHE A 274 9.70 -15.12 38.50
N ALA A 275 8.56 -15.41 39.14
CA ALA A 275 8.31 -15.08 40.55
C ALA A 275 8.61 -13.62 40.93
N GLY A 276 8.32 -12.67 40.02
CA GLY A 276 8.54 -11.24 40.22
C GLY A 276 9.94 -10.74 39.88
N CYS A 277 10.88 -11.65 39.58
CA CYS A 277 12.27 -11.32 39.28
C CYS A 277 12.56 -11.39 37.79
N ARG A 278 13.40 -10.48 37.28
CA ARG A 278 13.88 -10.52 35.89
C ARG A 278 14.70 -11.76 35.64
N VAL A 279 14.40 -12.41 34.53
CA VAL A 279 15.06 -13.63 34.06
C VAL A 279 16.36 -13.27 33.35
N ARG A 280 17.40 -14.07 33.58
CA ARG A 280 18.74 -13.87 32.99
C ARG A 280 19.13 -15.01 32.06
N VAL A 281 18.78 -16.24 32.42
CA VAL A 281 19.05 -17.44 31.61
C VAL A 281 17.86 -18.41 31.72
N VAL A 282 17.46 -18.99 30.60
CA VAL A 282 16.51 -20.11 30.54
C VAL A 282 17.11 -21.22 29.68
N ASN A 283 17.29 -22.38 30.28
CA ASN A 283 17.80 -23.57 29.61
C ASN A 283 17.19 -24.85 30.23
N THR A 284 17.70 -26.00 29.83
CA THR A 284 17.25 -27.31 30.33
C THR A 284 17.68 -27.61 31.77
N THR A 285 18.55 -26.79 32.39
CA THR A 285 18.94 -26.96 33.80
C THR A 285 18.06 -26.14 34.74
N GLY A 286 17.59 -24.97 34.31
CA GLY A 286 16.68 -24.17 35.10
C GLY A 286 16.34 -22.80 34.51
N VAL A 287 15.48 -22.09 35.25
CA VAL A 287 15.23 -20.65 35.11
C VAL A 287 16.10 -19.92 36.13
N TYR A 288 16.96 -19.04 35.65
CA TYR A 288 17.85 -18.22 36.47
C TYR A 288 17.39 -16.76 36.44
N VAL A 289 17.36 -16.13 37.60
CA VAL A 289 16.94 -14.74 37.80
C VAL A 289 18.06 -13.93 38.46
N GLU A 290 17.90 -12.60 38.53
CA GLU A 290 18.83 -11.70 39.23
C GLU A 290 19.09 -12.12 40.68
N ASP A 291 20.37 -12.17 41.09
CA ASP A 291 20.79 -12.66 42.41
C ASP A 291 20.22 -11.83 43.57
N GLY A 292 20.18 -10.50 43.38
CA GLY A 292 19.63 -9.56 44.37
C GLY A 292 18.11 -9.55 44.51
N CYS A 293 17.36 -10.26 43.67
CA CYS A 293 15.90 -10.19 43.66
C CYS A 293 15.24 -11.21 44.60
N THR A 294 14.24 -10.80 45.38
CA THR A 294 13.50 -11.72 46.27
C THR A 294 12.34 -12.34 45.51
N LEU A 295 12.23 -13.68 45.55
CA LEU A 295 11.15 -14.40 44.86
C LEU A 295 9.81 -14.17 45.58
N ILE A 296 8.80 -13.73 44.84
CA ILE A 296 7.47 -13.39 45.36
C ILE A 296 6.47 -14.49 44.99
N ASP A 297 5.81 -15.07 45.99
CA ASP A 297 4.88 -16.19 45.81
C ASP A 297 3.68 -15.85 44.92
N HIS A 298 3.17 -14.61 44.98
CA HIS A 298 2.10 -14.14 44.10
C HIS A 298 2.40 -14.38 42.61
N TRP A 299 3.66 -14.20 42.20
CA TRP A 299 4.07 -14.31 40.81
C TRP A 299 4.45 -15.74 40.40
N ARG A 300 4.67 -16.65 41.37
CA ARG A 300 5.09 -18.04 41.09
C ARG A 300 4.05 -18.83 40.30
N SER A 301 2.77 -18.55 40.49
CA SER A 301 1.69 -19.25 39.78
C SER A 301 1.67 -19.00 38.27
N TYR A 302 2.27 -17.91 37.80
CA TYR A 302 2.36 -17.59 36.38
C TYR A 302 3.56 -18.25 35.69
N GLY A 303 4.49 -18.86 36.45
CA GLY A 303 5.69 -19.48 35.91
C GLY A 303 6.61 -18.49 35.19
N LEU A 304 7.19 -18.94 34.07
CA LEU A 304 8.00 -18.10 33.18
C LEU A 304 7.07 -17.24 32.31
N THR A 305 7.19 -15.93 32.46
CA THR A 305 6.40 -14.95 31.71
C THR A 305 7.29 -14.24 30.69
N LEU A 306 6.81 -14.11 29.45
CA LEU A 306 7.50 -13.43 28.35
C LEU A 306 6.72 -12.19 27.94
N GLN A 307 7.37 -11.04 27.88
CA GLN A 307 6.76 -9.83 27.32
C GLN A 307 6.33 -10.06 25.86
N SER A 308 5.09 -9.72 25.54
CA SER A 308 4.55 -9.84 24.18
C SER A 308 4.80 -8.56 23.38
N PRO A 309 4.99 -8.66 22.06
CA PRO A 309 4.77 -7.55 21.13
C PRO A 309 3.32 -7.04 21.23
N ASP A 310 3.13 -5.76 20.92
CA ASP A 310 1.80 -5.13 20.79
C ASP A 310 1.42 -5.20 19.32
N ASP A 311 0.24 -5.75 19.03
CA ASP A 311 -0.36 -5.66 17.72
C ASP A 311 -1.32 -4.48 17.69
N LEU A 312 -0.93 -3.41 16.99
CA LEU A 312 -1.80 -2.25 16.78
C LEU A 312 -2.20 -2.22 15.30
N PRO A 313 -3.26 -2.94 14.92
CA PRO A 313 -3.66 -3.02 13.53
C PRO A 313 -4.23 -1.69 13.05
N VAL A 314 -3.90 -1.35 11.80
CA VAL A 314 -4.48 -0.20 11.11
C VAL A 314 -5.32 -0.72 9.95
N CYS A 315 -6.62 -0.44 10.00
CA CYS A 315 -7.57 -1.00 9.05
C CYS A 315 -8.05 0.01 8.01
N SER A 316 -8.48 -0.48 6.86
CA SER A 316 -9.33 0.29 5.94
C SER A 316 -10.77 0.30 6.45
N THR A 317 -11.61 1.17 5.89
CA THR A 317 -13.06 1.16 6.10
C THR A 317 -13.75 -0.11 5.57
N GLY A 318 -13.07 -0.89 4.73
CA GLY A 318 -13.53 -2.17 4.17
C GLY A 318 -13.07 -3.41 4.93
N ASP A 319 -12.79 -3.30 6.23
CA ASP A 319 -12.42 -4.38 7.16
C ASP A 319 -11.07 -5.09 6.93
N VAL A 320 -10.26 -4.64 5.97
CA VAL A 320 -8.89 -5.16 5.75
C VAL A 320 -7.90 -4.44 6.66
N CYS A 321 -7.10 -5.17 7.42
CA CYS A 321 -6.16 -4.63 8.39
C CYS A 321 -4.69 -4.94 8.05
N VAL A 322 -3.84 -3.95 8.32
CA VAL A 322 -2.38 -4.12 8.42
C VAL A 322 -2.03 -4.32 9.88
N HIS A 323 -1.51 -5.49 10.23
CA HIS A 323 -1.01 -5.81 11.56
C HIS A 323 0.38 -5.21 11.76
N ASN A 324 0.53 -4.47 12.85
CA ASN A 324 1.79 -3.83 13.21
C ASN A 324 2.23 -4.39 14.55
N MET A 325 3.18 -5.31 14.51
CA MET A 325 3.78 -5.89 15.71
C MET A 325 4.89 -4.96 16.18
N TYR A 326 4.65 -4.22 17.26
CA TYR A 326 5.59 -3.27 17.84
C TYR A 326 6.36 -3.86 19.01
N ASN A 327 7.61 -3.42 19.18
CA ASN A 327 8.34 -3.61 20.43
C ASN A 327 7.66 -2.79 21.56
N THR A 328 7.20 -3.48 22.61
CA THR A 328 6.29 -2.91 23.63
C THR A 328 6.97 -2.10 24.72
N VAL A 329 8.30 -1.95 24.62
CA VAL A 329 9.02 -1.04 25.51
C VAL A 329 8.56 0.42 25.33
N TRP A 330 8.06 0.77 24.13
CA TRP A 330 7.48 2.07 23.74
C TRP A 330 8.35 3.27 24.11
N GLU A 331 9.17 3.71 23.15
CA GLU A 331 10.10 4.83 23.35
C GLU A 331 9.50 6.09 22.73
N TYR A 332 8.68 6.77 23.52
CA TYR A 332 8.04 8.03 23.11
C TYR A 332 8.76 9.26 23.65
N THR A 333 8.78 10.30 22.85
CA THR A 333 9.14 11.63 23.33
C THR A 333 8.05 12.19 24.24
N ASN A 334 8.39 13.13 25.13
CA ASN A 334 7.42 13.88 25.93
C ASN A 334 7.61 15.38 25.69
N PHE A 335 6.77 15.97 24.86
CA PHE A 335 6.79 17.40 24.56
C PHE A 335 5.48 18.07 24.91
N LEU A 336 5.51 19.35 25.24
CA LEU A 336 4.30 20.16 25.35
C LEU A 336 3.85 20.60 23.95
N SER A 337 2.55 20.55 23.71
CA SER A 337 1.97 21.08 22.48
C SER A 337 2.11 22.60 22.44
N SER A 338 2.59 23.13 21.31
CA SER A 338 2.64 24.58 21.07
C SER A 338 1.25 25.20 20.89
N ALA A 339 0.27 24.40 20.47
CA ALA A 339 -1.11 24.85 20.28
C ALA A 339 -1.95 24.76 21.55
N ASP A 340 -1.59 23.85 22.47
CA ASP A 340 -2.31 23.60 23.72
C ASP A 340 -1.32 23.25 24.84
N PRO A 341 -0.94 24.21 25.69
CA PRO A 341 0.06 23.97 26.74
C PRO A 341 -0.31 22.90 27.78
N THR A 342 -1.57 22.47 27.88
CA THR A 342 -1.97 21.38 28.80
C THR A 342 -1.86 19.99 28.17
N ARG A 343 -1.64 19.92 26.85
CA ARG A 343 -1.47 18.66 26.12
C ARG A 343 -0.01 18.24 26.07
N VAL A 344 0.25 17.03 26.54
CA VAL A 344 1.52 16.33 26.36
C VAL A 344 1.45 15.54 25.06
N ILE A 345 2.28 15.89 24.09
CA ILE A 345 2.45 15.16 22.82
C ILE A 345 3.49 14.07 23.02
N GLN A 346 3.13 12.86 22.59
CA GLN A 346 3.99 11.69 22.63
C GLN A 346 4.15 11.14 21.21
N ILE A 347 5.39 11.00 20.74
CA ILE A 347 5.70 10.43 19.43
C ILE A 347 6.68 9.28 19.63
N ILE A 348 6.31 8.08 19.18
CA ILE A 348 7.11 6.88 19.38
C ILE A 348 8.08 6.68 18.21
N SER A 349 9.35 6.42 18.54
CA SER A 349 10.27 5.79 17.59
C SER A 349 10.03 4.29 17.60
N VAL A 350 9.66 3.73 16.45
CA VAL A 350 9.06 2.38 16.40
C VAL A 350 10.02 1.36 15.82
N PHE A 351 10.05 0.22 16.49
CA PHE A 351 10.64 -1.03 16.04
C PHE A 351 9.50 -2.00 15.76
N ARG A 352 9.34 -2.43 14.52
CA ARG A 352 8.15 -3.21 14.15
C ARG A 352 8.38 -4.23 13.06
N SER A 353 7.53 -5.26 13.07
CA SER A 353 7.25 -6.10 11.91
C SER A 353 5.85 -5.79 11.39
N ARG A 354 5.65 -5.86 10.07
CA ARG A 354 4.36 -5.59 9.40
C ARG A 354 3.95 -6.70 8.47
N TYR A 355 2.66 -6.99 8.48
CA TYR A 355 1.97 -7.79 7.46
C TYR A 355 0.50 -7.38 7.43
N ALA A 356 -0.28 -7.83 6.45
CA ALA A 356 -1.71 -7.54 6.40
C ALA A 356 -2.53 -8.82 6.28
N ASP A 357 -3.85 -8.66 6.42
CA ASP A 357 -4.81 -9.69 6.08
C ASP A 357 -4.63 -10.16 4.64
N SER A 358 -4.84 -11.47 4.42
CA SER A 358 -4.76 -12.05 3.09
C SER A 358 -5.97 -11.63 2.26
N VAL A 359 -5.74 -10.79 1.25
CA VAL A 359 -6.76 -10.28 0.33
C VAL A 359 -6.40 -10.68 -1.10
N ALA A 360 -7.36 -11.26 -1.82
CA ALA A 360 -7.17 -11.64 -3.20
C ALA A 360 -7.00 -10.42 -4.12
N LEU A 361 -6.04 -10.48 -5.04
CA LEU A 361 -5.79 -9.43 -6.01
C LEU A 361 -6.66 -9.60 -7.27
N SER A 362 -7.38 -8.55 -7.68
CA SER A 362 -8.15 -8.56 -8.94
C SER A 362 -7.23 -8.61 -10.17
N MET A 363 -7.36 -9.62 -11.01
CA MET A 363 -6.57 -9.75 -12.26
C MET A 363 -7.08 -8.87 -13.41
N LEU A 364 -8.17 -8.11 -13.18
CA LEU A 364 -8.86 -7.32 -14.21
C LEU A 364 -7.93 -6.33 -14.93
N PRO A 365 -7.10 -5.52 -14.24
CA PRO A 365 -6.21 -4.57 -14.94
C PRO A 365 -5.21 -5.26 -15.87
N GLY A 366 -4.61 -6.37 -15.44
CA GLY A 366 -3.72 -7.16 -16.29
C GLY A 366 -4.41 -7.74 -17.52
N ALA A 367 -5.64 -8.24 -17.39
CA ALA A 367 -6.43 -8.71 -18.51
C ALA A 367 -6.73 -7.59 -19.53
N ILE A 368 -7.06 -6.39 -19.06
CA ILE A 368 -7.31 -5.22 -19.91
C ILE A 368 -6.05 -4.82 -20.68
N VAL A 369 -4.90 -4.72 -20.00
CA VAL A 369 -3.64 -4.39 -20.67
C VAL A 369 -3.28 -5.44 -21.73
N ALA A 370 -3.45 -6.73 -21.43
CA ALA A 370 -3.24 -7.80 -22.40
C ALA A 370 -4.17 -7.66 -23.62
N GLN A 371 -5.44 -7.30 -23.41
CA GLN A 371 -6.39 -7.04 -24.50
C GLN A 371 -5.98 -5.83 -25.35
N ILE A 372 -5.61 -4.70 -24.73
CA ILE A 372 -5.14 -3.49 -25.43
C ILE A 372 -3.90 -3.82 -26.29
N LEU A 373 -2.92 -4.53 -25.72
CA LEU A 373 -1.68 -4.88 -26.41
C LEU A 373 -1.92 -5.90 -27.54
N SER A 374 -2.77 -6.90 -27.32
CA SER A 374 -3.10 -7.91 -28.35
C SER A 374 -3.87 -7.31 -29.53
N MET A 375 -4.79 -6.38 -29.29
CA MET A 375 -5.46 -5.62 -30.35
C MET A 375 -4.46 -4.84 -31.20
N GLY A 376 -3.42 -4.27 -30.58
CA GLY A 376 -2.31 -3.63 -31.31
C GLY A 376 -1.58 -4.57 -32.27
N ILE A 377 -1.32 -5.82 -31.86
CA ILE A 377 -0.67 -6.84 -32.69
C ILE A 377 -1.57 -7.26 -33.86
N VAL A 378 -2.85 -7.50 -33.60
CA VAL A 378 -3.83 -7.89 -34.64
C VAL A 378 -3.96 -6.77 -35.69
N SER A 379 -4.01 -5.51 -35.24
CA SER A 379 -4.01 -4.36 -36.14
C SER A 379 -2.76 -4.32 -37.03
N LEU A 380 -1.56 -4.58 -36.48
CA LEU A 380 -0.32 -4.65 -37.26
C LEU A 380 -0.33 -5.80 -38.29
N TYR A 381 -0.87 -6.96 -37.93
CA TYR A 381 -0.96 -8.12 -38.81
C TYR A 381 -1.92 -7.89 -39.99
N GLN A 382 -3.12 -7.33 -39.71
CA GLN A 382 -4.11 -6.99 -40.75
C GLN A 382 -3.55 -5.98 -41.77
N VAL A 383 -2.70 -5.07 -41.29
CA VAL A 383 -2.03 -4.05 -42.11
C VAL A 383 -0.98 -4.66 -43.03
N MET A 384 -0.18 -5.61 -42.54
CA MET A 384 0.84 -6.29 -43.35
C MET A 384 0.24 -7.19 -44.44
N SER A 385 -1.01 -7.64 -44.27
CA SER A 385 -1.72 -8.46 -45.25
C SER A 385 -2.31 -7.67 -46.44
N SER A 386 -2.55 -6.35 -46.30
CA SER A 386 -3.20 -5.52 -47.33
C SER A 386 -2.17 -4.77 -48.18
N LYS A 387 -1.90 -5.23 -49.40
CA LYS A 387 -0.91 -4.61 -50.30
C LYS A 387 -1.35 -3.30 -50.96
N ARG A 388 -2.62 -2.87 -50.88
CA ARG A 388 -3.14 -1.73 -51.68
C ARG A 388 -3.78 -0.58 -50.91
N SER A 389 -4.12 -0.74 -49.63
CA SER A 389 -4.75 0.35 -48.85
C SER A 389 -4.36 0.28 -47.37
N VAL A 390 -3.07 0.40 -47.11
CA VAL A 390 -2.48 0.36 -45.75
C VAL A 390 -3.08 1.44 -44.85
N LEU A 391 -3.35 2.64 -45.38
CA LEU A 391 -3.76 3.79 -44.58
C LEU A 391 -5.24 3.74 -44.15
N LEU A 392 -6.18 3.42 -45.05
CA LEU A 392 -7.61 3.40 -44.72
C LEU A 392 -7.98 2.24 -43.80
N THR A 393 -7.34 1.09 -44.00
CA THR A 393 -7.53 -0.11 -43.15
C THR A 393 -6.98 0.11 -41.73
N GLN A 394 -5.84 0.80 -41.60
CA GLN A 394 -5.30 1.27 -40.30
C GLN A 394 -6.26 2.22 -39.58
N ILE A 395 -6.89 3.14 -40.32
CA ILE A 395 -7.80 4.15 -39.78
C ILE A 395 -9.11 3.50 -39.32
N TRP A 396 -9.66 2.59 -40.11
CA TRP A 396 -10.93 1.94 -39.83
C TRP A 396 -10.85 0.94 -38.67
N ALA A 397 -9.87 0.02 -38.69
CA ALA A 397 -9.65 -0.95 -37.62
C ALA A 397 -9.37 -0.24 -36.27
N TYR A 398 -8.63 0.88 -36.32
CA TYR A 398 -8.38 1.68 -35.14
C TYR A 398 -9.62 2.44 -34.63
N ARG A 399 -10.40 3.09 -35.51
CA ARG A 399 -11.55 3.93 -35.11
C ARG A 399 -12.74 3.12 -34.58
N CYS A 400 -13.10 2.00 -35.21
CA CYS A 400 -14.26 1.20 -34.78
C CYS A 400 -13.95 0.29 -33.59
N GLN A 401 -12.72 -0.23 -33.49
CA GLN A 401 -12.35 -1.19 -32.45
C GLN A 401 -11.88 -0.48 -31.17
N ASN A 402 -11.18 0.66 -31.25
CA ASN A 402 -10.77 1.41 -30.05
C ASN A 402 -11.87 2.35 -29.52
N GLY A 403 -12.67 3.01 -30.35
CA GLY A 403 -13.62 4.02 -29.83
C GLY A 403 -14.59 3.50 -28.75
N ARG A 404 -15.19 2.32 -28.96
CA ARG A 404 -16.15 1.71 -28.01
C ARG A 404 -15.47 0.90 -26.91
N MET A 405 -14.41 0.17 -27.23
CA MET A 405 -13.71 -0.66 -26.24
C MET A 405 -12.91 0.17 -25.23
N GLN A 406 -12.33 1.31 -25.63
CA GLN A 406 -11.61 2.19 -24.70
C GLN A 406 -12.55 2.76 -23.61
N ALA A 407 -13.82 3.04 -23.94
CA ALA A 407 -14.79 3.44 -22.93
C ALA A 407 -15.12 2.31 -21.94
N ALA A 408 -15.21 1.06 -22.41
CA ALA A 408 -15.43 -0.10 -21.56
C ALA A 408 -14.22 -0.39 -20.65
N TYR A 409 -13.00 -0.31 -21.19
CA TYR A 409 -11.76 -0.44 -20.39
C TYR A 409 -11.67 0.66 -19.34
N LEU A 410 -11.98 1.90 -19.71
CA LEU A 410 -12.01 3.02 -18.77
C LEU A 410 -12.99 2.77 -17.63
N ALA A 411 -14.21 2.31 -17.94
CA ALA A 411 -15.22 1.99 -16.93
C ALA A 411 -14.77 0.84 -16.00
N GLN A 412 -14.17 -0.22 -16.55
CA GLN A 412 -13.65 -1.34 -15.79
C GLN A 412 -12.51 -0.95 -14.84
N VAL A 413 -11.57 -0.13 -15.30
CA VAL A 413 -10.47 0.35 -14.45
C VAL A 413 -10.95 1.38 -13.43
N MET A 414 -11.92 2.23 -13.78
CA MET A 414 -12.55 3.13 -12.80
C MET A 414 -13.30 2.37 -11.72
N TYR A 415 -14.00 1.30 -12.07
CA TYR A 415 -14.61 0.40 -11.10
C TYR A 415 -13.53 -0.20 -10.18
N HIS A 416 -12.41 -0.68 -10.74
CA HIS A 416 -11.29 -1.17 -9.93
C HIS A 416 -10.78 -0.13 -8.92
N PHE A 417 -10.60 1.13 -9.32
CA PHE A 417 -10.19 2.20 -8.38
C PHE A 417 -11.27 2.57 -7.37
N ALA A 418 -12.55 2.54 -7.74
CA ALA A 418 -13.64 2.83 -6.81
C ALA A 418 -13.66 1.89 -5.61
N PHE A 419 -13.31 0.62 -5.81
CA PHE A 419 -13.33 -0.41 -4.75
C PHE A 419 -11.97 -0.68 -4.09
N ASN A 420 -10.85 -0.43 -4.77
CA ASN A 420 -9.52 -0.82 -4.28
C ASN A 420 -8.59 0.36 -3.95
N SER A 421 -9.01 1.61 -4.19
CA SER A 421 -8.21 2.81 -3.91
C SER A 421 -7.69 2.84 -2.47
N ASP A 422 -8.57 2.59 -1.50
CA ASP A 422 -8.21 2.68 -0.07
C ASP A 422 -7.19 1.61 0.33
N MET A 423 -7.28 0.41 -0.26
CA MET A 423 -6.30 -0.64 -0.06
C MET A 423 -4.93 -0.27 -0.66
N TYR A 424 -4.90 0.37 -1.83
CA TYR A 424 -3.63 0.88 -2.38
C TYR A 424 -3.01 1.96 -1.49
N TYR A 425 -3.81 2.91 -1.01
CA TYR A 425 -3.30 3.93 -0.11
C TYR A 425 -2.84 3.35 1.23
N LEU A 426 -3.61 2.42 1.82
CA LEU A 426 -3.22 1.72 3.04
C LEU A 426 -1.90 0.98 2.85
N GLY A 427 -1.73 0.28 1.73
CA GLY A 427 -0.50 -0.44 1.43
C GLY A 427 0.69 0.47 1.18
N LEU A 428 0.50 1.61 0.50
CA LEU A 428 1.56 2.61 0.28
C LEU A 428 1.92 3.36 1.56
N SER A 429 0.93 3.72 2.38
CA SER A 429 1.16 4.43 3.63
C SER A 429 1.90 3.56 4.63
N THR A 430 1.65 2.25 4.63
CA THR A 430 2.25 1.28 5.55
C THR A 430 3.45 0.50 5.00
N GLY A 431 3.70 0.53 3.68
CA GLY A 431 4.79 -0.23 3.05
C GLY A 431 4.51 -1.73 2.91
N THR A 432 3.24 -2.13 2.76
CA THR A 432 2.80 -3.54 2.82
C THR A 432 2.26 -4.09 1.50
N LEU A 433 2.32 -3.33 0.40
CA LEU A 433 1.88 -3.83 -0.91
C LEU A 433 2.71 -5.04 -1.35
N SER A 434 2.05 -6.04 -1.94
CA SER A 434 2.74 -7.13 -2.60
C SER A 434 3.39 -6.66 -3.93
N SER A 435 4.37 -7.40 -4.44
CA SER A 435 4.95 -7.14 -5.76
C SER A 435 3.89 -7.22 -6.87
N ALA A 436 2.97 -8.18 -6.75
CA ALA A 436 1.86 -8.32 -7.67
C ALA A 436 0.89 -7.14 -7.60
N SER A 437 0.65 -6.58 -6.41
CA SER A 437 -0.22 -5.41 -6.23
C SER A 437 0.40 -4.13 -6.80
N ILE A 438 1.72 -3.94 -6.65
CA ILE A 438 2.45 -2.85 -7.34
C ILE A 438 2.31 -2.98 -8.86
N MET A 439 2.50 -4.18 -9.40
CA MET A 439 2.31 -4.42 -10.83
C MET A 439 0.85 -4.15 -11.23
N ASN A 440 -0.13 -4.56 -10.42
CA ASN A 440 -1.54 -4.28 -10.64
C ASN A 440 -1.83 -2.77 -10.75
N LEU A 441 -1.25 -1.99 -9.83
CA LEU A 441 -1.40 -0.53 -9.83
C LEU A 441 -0.77 0.10 -11.06
N ALA A 442 0.44 -0.34 -11.46
CA ALA A 442 1.09 0.13 -12.68
C ALA A 442 0.30 -0.21 -13.95
N LEU A 443 -0.25 -1.43 -14.04
CA LEU A 443 -1.12 -1.84 -15.15
C LEU A 443 -2.42 -1.05 -15.18
N SER A 444 -2.99 -0.75 -14.01
CA SER A 444 -4.16 0.12 -13.88
C SER A 444 -3.86 1.55 -14.35
N PHE A 445 -2.70 2.09 -13.98
CA PHE A 445 -2.23 3.40 -14.47
C PHE A 445 -2.12 3.44 -15.99
N PHE A 446 -1.52 2.41 -16.61
CA PHE A 446 -1.42 2.29 -18.07
C PHE A 446 -2.82 2.22 -18.72
N ALA A 447 -3.64 1.26 -18.28
CA ALA A 447 -4.94 1.00 -18.88
C ALA A 447 -5.86 2.21 -18.77
N PHE A 448 -5.89 2.87 -17.60
CA PHE A 448 -6.66 4.08 -17.38
C PHE A 448 -6.17 5.21 -18.27
N SER A 449 -4.88 5.57 -18.19
CA SER A 449 -4.34 6.73 -18.89
C SER A 449 -4.46 6.59 -20.40
N TYR A 450 -4.15 5.40 -20.92
CA TYR A 450 -4.28 5.07 -22.34
C TYR A 450 -5.72 5.25 -22.82
N SER A 451 -6.68 4.66 -22.09
CA SER A 451 -8.10 4.72 -22.46
C SER A 451 -8.66 6.14 -22.36
N PHE A 452 -8.35 6.84 -21.26
CA PHE A 452 -8.87 8.17 -20.97
C PHE A 452 -8.45 9.22 -22.01
N ILE A 453 -7.16 9.31 -22.31
CA ILE A 453 -6.65 10.28 -23.29
C ILE A 453 -7.13 9.95 -24.70
N ASN A 454 -7.21 8.67 -25.06
CA ASN A 454 -7.76 8.26 -26.36
C ASN A 454 -9.25 8.62 -26.50
N VAL A 455 -10.05 8.50 -25.44
CA VAL A 455 -11.46 8.92 -25.44
C VAL A 455 -11.60 10.44 -25.56
N ILE A 456 -10.80 11.22 -24.83
CA ILE A 456 -10.79 12.69 -24.94
C ILE A 456 -10.47 13.12 -26.37
N LYS A 457 -9.40 12.57 -26.95
CA LYS A 457 -9.00 12.88 -28.34
C LYS A 457 -10.03 12.41 -29.37
N ALA A 458 -10.75 11.33 -29.10
CA ALA A 458 -11.84 10.89 -29.97
C ALA A 458 -13.00 11.89 -29.99
N ARG A 459 -13.32 12.52 -28.84
CA ARG A 459 -14.42 13.48 -28.67
C ARG A 459 -14.07 14.92 -29.04
N SER A 460 -12.80 15.30 -29.06
CA SER A 460 -12.37 16.68 -29.38
C SER A 460 -12.50 17.04 -30.87
N GLY A 461 -12.93 16.12 -31.74
CA GLY A 461 -13.11 16.38 -33.18
C GLY A 461 -11.81 16.55 -33.97
N GLU A 462 -10.65 16.60 -33.30
CA GLU A 462 -9.29 16.60 -33.91
C GLU A 462 -8.89 15.22 -34.46
N GLN A 463 -9.81 14.51 -35.12
CA GLN A 463 -9.55 13.19 -35.71
C GLN A 463 -8.83 13.24 -37.08
N ALA A 464 -8.31 14.40 -37.49
CA ALA A 464 -7.32 14.41 -38.56
C ALA A 464 -6.09 13.68 -38.02
N LEU A 465 -5.73 12.53 -38.60
CA LEU A 465 -4.65 11.63 -38.18
C LEU A 465 -3.43 12.39 -37.65
N ASP A 466 -3.40 12.68 -36.34
CA ASP A 466 -2.18 13.17 -35.72
C ASP A 466 -1.31 11.97 -35.39
N ARG A 467 -0.82 11.32 -36.45
CA ARG A 467 0.09 10.18 -36.37
C ARG A 467 1.31 10.53 -35.49
N ASP A 468 1.73 11.80 -35.54
CA ASP A 468 2.83 12.32 -34.74
C ASP A 468 2.48 12.33 -33.23
N PHE A 469 1.25 12.70 -32.84
CA PHE A 469 0.80 12.58 -31.44
C PHE A 469 0.64 11.12 -31.00
N ARG A 470 0.01 10.26 -31.82
CA ARG A 470 -0.32 8.89 -31.41
C ARG A 470 0.91 8.04 -31.09
N LEU A 471 1.89 8.00 -32.00
CA LEU A 471 3.12 7.22 -31.78
C LEU A 471 3.91 7.75 -30.58
N LEU A 472 3.90 9.06 -30.40
CA LEU A 472 4.51 9.70 -29.26
C LEU A 472 3.77 9.35 -27.96
N TRP A 473 2.44 9.39 -27.96
CA TRP A 473 1.60 9.04 -26.82
C TRP A 473 1.84 7.60 -26.36
N GLU A 474 1.78 6.64 -27.31
CA GLU A 474 2.05 5.22 -27.03
C GLU A 474 3.43 5.00 -26.39
N THR A 475 4.45 5.74 -26.87
CA THR A 475 5.81 5.68 -26.31
C THR A 475 5.88 6.32 -24.92
N VAL A 476 5.32 7.51 -24.76
CA VAL A 476 5.31 8.26 -23.49
C VAL A 476 4.58 7.47 -22.41
N ILE A 477 3.43 6.87 -22.69
CA ILE A 477 2.69 6.12 -21.66
C ILE A 477 3.41 4.83 -21.25
N LEU A 478 4.07 4.13 -22.18
CA LEU A 478 4.84 2.92 -21.86
C LEU A 478 6.04 3.26 -20.98
N VAL A 479 6.78 4.33 -21.34
CA VAL A 479 7.90 4.82 -20.53
C VAL A 479 7.39 5.26 -19.16
N ALA A 480 6.36 6.10 -19.09
CA ALA A 480 5.77 6.56 -17.84
C ALA A 480 5.31 5.40 -16.94
N THR A 481 4.69 4.36 -17.52
CA THR A 481 4.27 3.16 -16.78
C THR A 481 5.47 2.41 -16.19
N GLY A 482 6.55 2.26 -16.97
CA GLY A 482 7.80 1.66 -16.48
C GLY A 482 8.42 2.47 -15.34
N TRP A 483 8.42 3.79 -15.43
CA TRP A 483 8.86 4.68 -14.36
C TRP A 483 7.99 4.56 -13.10
N VAL A 484 6.67 4.57 -13.24
CA VAL A 484 5.73 4.38 -12.13
C VAL A 484 5.99 3.03 -11.44
N ALA A 485 6.12 1.94 -12.21
CA ALA A 485 6.43 0.62 -11.66
C ALA A 485 7.78 0.60 -10.94
N GLY A 486 8.83 1.19 -11.52
CA GLY A 486 10.16 1.25 -10.90
C GLY A 486 10.16 2.02 -9.58
N VAL A 487 9.52 3.20 -9.55
CA VAL A 487 9.39 4.02 -8.33
C VAL A 487 8.61 3.27 -7.25
N LEU A 488 7.45 2.70 -7.59
CA LEU A 488 6.63 1.94 -6.66
C LEU A 488 7.36 0.70 -6.11
N LEU A 489 8.13 0.00 -6.94
CA LEU A 489 8.96 -1.13 -6.50
C LEU A 489 10.06 -0.69 -5.53
N THR A 490 10.67 0.47 -5.78
CA THR A 490 11.74 1.01 -4.93
C THR A 490 11.20 1.44 -3.57
N LEU A 491 9.98 1.96 -3.53
CA LEU A 491 9.32 2.45 -2.33
C LEU A 491 8.44 1.40 -1.64
N ARG A 492 8.40 0.15 -2.14
CA ARG A 492 7.48 -0.89 -1.68
C ARG A 492 7.48 -1.10 -0.17
N TYR A 493 8.67 -1.17 0.43
CA TYR A 493 8.86 -1.43 1.86
C TYR A 493 9.05 -0.15 2.68
N THR A 494 8.93 1.01 2.03
CA THR A 494 9.00 2.31 2.68
C THR A 494 7.59 2.73 3.08
N SER A 495 7.38 3.02 4.36
CA SER A 495 6.12 3.57 4.85
C SER A 495 5.98 5.01 4.37
N LEU A 496 5.10 5.28 3.40
CA LEU A 496 4.81 6.63 2.92
C LEU A 496 3.71 7.27 3.79
N SER A 497 3.99 7.43 5.09
CA SER A 497 3.00 7.89 6.09
C SER A 497 2.37 9.25 5.74
N PHE A 498 3.10 10.12 5.03
CA PHE A 498 2.58 11.40 4.53
C PHE A 498 1.32 11.26 3.65
N ILE A 499 1.09 10.10 3.02
CA ILE A 499 -0.14 9.83 2.26
C ILE A 499 -1.34 9.86 3.21
N GLY A 500 -1.18 9.29 4.41
CA GLY A 500 -2.17 9.38 5.47
C GLY A 500 -2.40 10.82 5.88
N ASP A 501 -1.33 11.60 6.10
CA ASP A 501 -1.45 12.98 6.58
C ASP A 501 -2.07 13.95 5.54
N LEU A 502 -1.77 13.77 4.25
CA LEU A 502 -2.24 14.65 3.18
C LEU A 502 -3.57 14.22 2.56
N ASN A 503 -3.85 12.92 2.53
CA ASN A 503 -4.99 12.35 1.81
C ASN A 503 -5.92 11.52 2.71
N GLY A 504 -5.78 11.59 4.02
CA GLY A 504 -6.68 10.89 4.93
C GLY A 504 -6.57 11.35 6.38
N GLU A 505 -7.19 10.56 7.25
CA GLU A 505 -7.11 10.72 8.69
C GLU A 505 -7.07 9.33 9.34
N LEU A 506 -6.14 9.13 10.27
CA LEU A 506 -6.13 7.93 11.12
C LEU A 506 -7.11 8.15 12.27
N LEU A 507 -8.25 7.48 12.20
CA LEU A 507 -9.26 7.52 13.24
C LEU A 507 -9.04 6.39 14.24
N ARG A 508 -9.15 6.70 15.53
CA ARG A 508 -9.11 5.72 16.61
C ARG A 508 -10.52 5.53 17.16
N ARG A 509 -10.86 4.30 17.54
CA ARG A 509 -12.18 3.95 18.10
C ARG A 509 -12.56 4.78 19.34
N THR A 510 -11.57 5.23 20.09
CA THR A 510 -11.75 6.11 21.25
C THR A 510 -12.22 7.52 20.88
N SER A 511 -12.13 7.94 19.61
CA SER A 511 -12.65 9.23 19.15
C SER A 511 -14.09 9.11 18.63
N ALA A 512 -14.85 10.21 18.70
CA ALA A 512 -16.24 10.25 18.22
C ALA A 512 -16.38 9.90 16.73
N LEU A 513 -15.42 10.35 15.91
CA LEU A 513 -15.35 10.02 14.49
C LEU A 513 -14.96 8.56 14.26
N GLY A 514 -13.98 8.04 15.01
CA GLY A 514 -13.57 6.64 14.86
C GLY A 514 -14.63 5.65 15.32
N ALA A 515 -15.39 5.95 16.38
CA ALA A 515 -16.53 5.14 16.79
C ALA A 515 -17.62 5.02 15.71
N LYS A 516 -17.74 6.03 14.82
CA LYS A 516 -18.68 6.04 13.70
C LYS A 516 -18.16 5.27 12.48
N TYR A 517 -16.89 5.45 12.12
CA TYR A 517 -16.35 4.96 10.85
C TYR A 517 -15.51 3.68 10.95
N CYS A 518 -14.89 3.39 12.08
CA CYS A 518 -14.01 2.23 12.25
C CYS A 518 -14.74 0.93 12.65
N GLY A 519 -16.07 0.98 12.81
CA GLY A 519 -16.87 -0.19 13.18
C GLY A 519 -16.39 -0.82 14.49
N LEU A 520 -16.00 -2.10 14.44
CA LEU A 520 -15.49 -2.86 15.59
C LEU A 520 -13.97 -2.82 15.75
N LYS A 521 -13.24 -2.11 14.86
CA LYS A 521 -11.78 -2.07 14.84
C LYS A 521 -11.25 -0.95 15.73
N ASP A 522 -10.05 -1.13 16.29
CA ASP A 522 -9.43 -0.16 17.19
C ASP A 522 -8.95 1.10 16.45
N SER A 523 -8.53 0.97 15.19
CA SER A 523 -8.19 2.11 14.34
C SER A 523 -8.51 1.85 12.86
N CYS A 524 -8.79 2.93 12.13
CA CYS A 524 -9.00 2.87 10.69
C CYS A 524 -8.54 4.14 9.97
N TYR A 525 -8.07 3.99 8.74
CA TYR A 525 -7.83 5.12 7.83
C TYR A 525 -9.10 5.45 7.04
N VAL A 526 -9.43 6.74 7.02
CA VAL A 526 -10.43 7.29 6.10
C VAL A 526 -9.71 8.18 5.10
N PHE A 527 -9.64 7.74 3.84
CA PHE A 527 -9.03 8.50 2.75
C PHE A 527 -10.05 9.44 2.09
N ILE A 528 -9.59 10.61 1.69
CA ILE A 528 -10.45 11.68 1.15
C ILE A 528 -10.53 11.61 -0.38
N VAL A 529 -9.38 11.49 -1.06
CA VAL A 529 -9.30 11.52 -2.53
C VAL A 529 -9.07 10.11 -3.08
N ASN A 530 -9.99 9.65 -3.92
CA ASN A 530 -9.84 8.38 -4.64
C ASN A 530 -8.66 8.43 -5.63
N LEU A 531 -7.89 7.34 -5.69
CA LEU A 531 -6.70 7.20 -6.54
C LEU A 531 -6.98 7.42 -8.03
N GLY A 532 -8.19 7.13 -8.51
CA GLY A 532 -8.62 7.42 -9.87
C GLY A 532 -8.52 8.90 -10.24
N PHE A 533 -8.76 9.83 -9.31
CA PHE A 533 -8.60 11.27 -9.55
C PHE A 533 -7.14 11.68 -9.70
N ILE A 534 -6.25 11.12 -8.86
CA ILE A 534 -4.80 11.36 -8.97
C ILE A 534 -4.28 10.88 -10.32
N ILE A 535 -4.68 9.67 -10.73
CA ILE A 535 -4.28 9.10 -12.02
C ILE A 535 -4.87 9.92 -13.18
N THR A 536 -6.09 10.45 -13.05
CA THR A 536 -6.68 11.36 -14.04
C THR A 536 -5.84 12.61 -14.23
N ALA A 537 -5.44 13.27 -13.14
CA ALA A 537 -4.58 14.45 -13.19
C ALA A 537 -3.22 14.14 -13.85
N ALA A 538 -2.60 13.02 -13.48
CA ALA A 538 -1.35 12.55 -14.10
C ALA A 538 -1.51 12.26 -15.60
N ALA A 539 -2.60 11.60 -16.00
CA ALA A 539 -2.89 11.28 -17.39
C ALA A 539 -3.07 12.56 -18.23
N LEU A 540 -3.78 13.57 -17.70
CA LEU A 540 -3.94 14.87 -18.36
C LEU A 540 -2.60 15.58 -18.53
N ALA A 541 -1.76 15.61 -17.49
CA ALA A 541 -0.43 16.22 -17.57
C ALA A 541 0.44 15.54 -18.66
N LEU A 542 0.48 14.20 -18.69
CA LEU A 542 1.19 13.46 -19.72
C LEU A 542 0.62 13.68 -21.12
N GLY A 543 -0.71 13.75 -21.26
CA GLY A 543 -1.39 14.03 -22.53
C GLY A 543 -1.09 15.43 -23.06
N LEU A 544 -1.04 16.43 -22.17
CA LEU A 544 -0.64 17.80 -22.50
C LEU A 544 0.82 17.88 -22.91
N LEU A 545 1.74 17.28 -22.15
CA LEU A 545 3.16 17.21 -22.50
C LEU A 545 3.37 16.58 -23.88
N THR A 546 2.69 15.46 -24.14
CA THR A 546 2.74 14.79 -25.45
C THR A 546 2.22 15.68 -26.57
N SER A 547 1.16 16.45 -26.32
CA SER A 547 0.62 17.42 -27.29
C SER A 547 1.63 18.53 -27.59
N CYS A 548 2.28 19.09 -26.56
CA CYS A 548 3.34 20.09 -26.72
C CYS A 548 4.52 19.56 -27.54
N PHE A 549 5.00 18.36 -27.24
CA PHE A 549 6.08 17.72 -28.01
C PHE A 549 5.67 17.47 -29.47
N ALA A 550 4.44 17.01 -29.72
CA ALA A 550 3.94 16.81 -31.08
C ALA A 550 3.91 18.14 -31.86
N ILE A 551 3.49 19.24 -31.23
CA ILE A 551 3.51 20.59 -31.83
C ILE A 551 4.95 21.04 -32.11
N MET A 552 5.87 20.84 -31.18
CA MET A 552 7.29 21.18 -31.35
C MET A 552 7.93 20.40 -32.51
N ILE A 553 7.67 19.09 -32.63
CA ILE A 553 8.14 18.26 -33.74
C ILE A 553 7.60 18.78 -35.07
N LYS A 554 6.31 19.15 -35.12
CA LYS A 554 5.70 19.76 -36.32
C LYS A 554 6.34 21.10 -36.67
N TYR A 555 6.64 21.93 -35.68
CA TYR A 555 7.29 23.23 -35.88
C TYR A 555 8.74 23.07 -36.38
N CYS A 556 9.52 22.17 -35.78
CA CYS A 556 10.89 21.85 -36.21
C CYS A 556 10.93 21.25 -37.63
N ARG A 557 9.99 20.34 -37.98
CA ARG A 557 9.86 19.81 -39.34
C ARG A 557 9.52 20.88 -40.38
N ARG A 558 8.73 21.90 -40.01
CA ARG A 558 8.44 23.05 -40.88
C ARG A 558 9.65 23.96 -41.05
N ARG A 559 10.48 24.13 -40.01
CA ARG A 559 11.71 24.94 -40.06
C ARG A 559 12.86 24.27 -40.83
N GLY A 560 12.93 22.93 -40.81
CA GLY A 560 13.91 22.15 -41.59
C GLY A 560 13.59 22.01 -43.08
N ARG A 561 12.36 22.31 -43.52
CA ARG A 561 11.98 22.40 -44.94
C ARG A 561 12.13 23.83 -45.46
N GLY A 562 13.37 24.33 -45.46
CA GLY A 562 13.77 25.39 -46.38
C GLY A 562 14.11 24.78 -47.74
N ALA A 563 13.48 25.26 -48.81
CA ALA A 563 13.77 24.97 -50.22
C ALA A 563 13.52 23.53 -50.73
N ASN A 564 12.26 23.19 -51.00
CA ASN A 564 11.92 22.67 -52.34
C ASN A 564 10.45 22.93 -52.65
N LYS A 565 10.22 24.03 -53.38
CA LYS A 565 8.97 24.31 -54.08
C LYS A 565 8.83 23.26 -55.20
N TYR A 566 8.02 22.23 -55.00
CA TYR A 566 7.34 21.63 -56.16
C TYR A 566 6.26 22.60 -56.61
N ARG A 567 6.66 23.44 -57.56
CA ARG A 567 5.82 24.38 -58.30
C ARG A 567 4.98 23.53 -59.27
N VAL A 568 3.74 23.21 -58.94
CA VAL A 568 2.75 22.82 -59.95
C VAL A 568 2.15 24.12 -60.48
N ASN A 569 2.43 24.40 -61.75
CA ASN A 569 2.10 25.66 -62.42
C ASN A 569 0.60 25.99 -62.32
N ARG A 570 0.27 27.11 -61.69
CA ARG A 570 -0.93 27.89 -62.02
C ARG A 570 -0.64 28.63 -63.32
N ALA A 571 -1.30 28.24 -64.40
CA ALA A 571 -1.51 29.14 -65.53
C ALA A 571 -2.72 30.03 -65.20
N ILE A 572 -2.48 31.34 -65.26
CA ILE A 572 -3.46 32.41 -65.07
C ILE A 572 -4.14 32.66 -66.43
N VAL A 573 -5.47 32.73 -66.46
CA VAL A 573 -6.19 33.77 -67.22
C VAL A 573 -7.35 34.23 -66.34
N ALA A 574 -7.34 35.53 -66.04
CA ALA A 574 -8.43 36.25 -65.38
C ALA A 574 -9.48 36.66 -66.43
N GLY A 575 -10.76 36.60 -66.03
CA GLY A 575 -11.88 37.16 -66.77
C GLY A 575 -13.17 36.38 -66.55
N GLU A 576 -14.12 37.03 -65.85
CA GLU A 576 -15.57 36.76 -65.77
C GLU A 576 -16.14 35.69 -64.78
N ASP A 577 -16.96 36.26 -63.89
CA ASP A 577 -18.11 35.75 -63.14
C ASP A 577 -18.03 34.58 -62.14
N VAL A 578 -18.73 34.81 -61.03
CA VAL A 578 -18.95 33.91 -59.90
C VAL A 578 -19.60 32.62 -60.38
N LYS A 579 -18.79 31.55 -60.55
CA LYS A 579 -19.34 30.19 -60.65
C LYS A 579 -19.54 29.60 -59.27
N VAL A 580 -20.80 29.48 -58.90
CA VAL A 580 -21.29 28.49 -57.93
C VAL A 580 -20.66 27.14 -58.30
N LYS A 581 -20.03 26.49 -57.33
CA LYS A 581 -19.44 25.16 -57.51
C LYS A 581 -20.59 24.20 -57.84
N GLU A 582 -20.66 23.73 -59.08
CA GLU A 582 -21.72 22.82 -59.53
C GLU A 582 -21.78 21.59 -58.63
N MET A 583 -22.96 21.36 -58.06
CA MET A 583 -23.32 20.11 -57.40
C MET A 583 -23.36 19.02 -58.47
N THR A 584 -22.90 17.83 -58.14
CA THR A 584 -23.05 16.67 -59.03
C THR A 584 -24.54 16.37 -59.24
N THR A 585 -24.91 15.76 -60.38
CA THR A 585 -26.32 15.43 -60.71
C THR A 585 -27.03 14.59 -59.65
N PHE A 586 -26.27 13.92 -58.78
CA PHE A 586 -26.79 13.19 -57.62
C PHE A 586 -27.01 14.07 -56.38
N GLU A 587 -26.13 15.03 -56.10
CA GLU A 587 -26.30 16.01 -55.02
C GLU A 587 -27.54 16.90 -55.25
N GLU A 588 -27.78 17.24 -56.52
CA GLU A 588 -28.88 18.11 -56.95
C GLU A 588 -30.24 17.40 -56.97
N ASN A 589 -30.31 16.14 -57.41
CA ASN A 589 -31.58 15.43 -57.58
C ASN A 589 -32.02 14.54 -56.40
N CYS A 590 -31.11 14.16 -55.49
CA CYS A 590 -31.42 13.19 -54.43
C CYS A 590 -31.21 13.71 -53.00
N LEU A 591 -30.36 14.72 -52.80
CA LEU A 591 -29.96 15.17 -51.45
C LEU A 591 -30.26 16.65 -51.17
N GLY A 592 -30.30 17.49 -52.19
CA GLY A 592 -30.60 18.92 -52.07
C GLY A 592 -29.50 19.76 -51.39
N VAL A 593 -28.39 19.15 -50.99
CA VAL A 593 -27.21 19.81 -50.36
C VAL A 593 -25.91 19.08 -50.70
N PRO A 594 -24.75 19.76 -50.73
CA PRO A 594 -23.46 19.15 -51.05
C PRO A 594 -22.95 18.18 -49.98
N PHE A 595 -22.24 17.13 -50.43
CA PHE A 595 -21.77 15.99 -49.63
C PHE A 595 -20.98 16.38 -48.37
N THR A 596 -20.26 17.50 -48.39
CA THR A 596 -19.40 17.96 -47.28
C THR A 596 -20.17 18.30 -46.00
N ARG A 597 -21.50 18.45 -46.06
CA ARG A 597 -22.35 18.74 -44.90
C ARG A 597 -23.01 17.52 -44.23
N LEU A 598 -23.00 16.35 -44.86
CA LEU A 598 -23.89 15.23 -44.47
C LEU A 598 -23.25 14.10 -43.64
N PHE A 599 -21.92 14.01 -43.50
CA PHE A 599 -21.28 12.82 -42.91
C PHE A 599 -20.40 13.13 -41.69
N LYS A 600 -20.78 12.65 -40.51
CA LYS A 600 -20.05 12.87 -39.24
C LYS A 600 -19.64 11.63 -38.43
N ASP A 601 -20.20 10.43 -38.63
CA ASP A 601 -19.81 9.27 -37.82
C ASP A 601 -20.00 7.90 -38.53
N CYS A 602 -18.86 7.28 -38.88
CA CYS A 602 -18.55 5.84 -39.03
C CYS A 602 -19.59 4.82 -39.57
N ASN A 603 -20.57 5.19 -40.40
CA ASN A 603 -21.44 4.22 -41.10
C ASN A 603 -21.28 4.19 -42.65
N ASP A 604 -20.28 4.87 -43.21
CA ASP A 604 -20.31 5.28 -44.62
C ASP A 604 -19.26 4.63 -45.54
N PHE A 605 -19.36 3.35 -45.86
CA PHE A 605 -18.65 2.81 -47.05
C PHE A 605 -19.40 1.74 -47.85
N ALA A 606 -20.72 1.56 -47.67
CA ALA A 606 -21.27 0.22 -47.82
C ALA A 606 -21.88 -0.23 -49.16
N TYR A 607 -21.79 0.42 -50.33
CA TYR A 607 -22.48 -0.11 -51.53
C TYR A 607 -21.82 0.22 -52.89
N VAL A 608 -21.93 -0.70 -53.84
CA VAL A 608 -21.72 -0.49 -55.29
C VAL A 608 -22.97 -0.96 -56.04
N THR A 609 -23.29 -0.30 -57.15
CA THR A 609 -24.50 -0.59 -57.94
C THR A 609 -24.19 -1.60 -59.03
N TYR A 610 -24.87 -2.75 -59.00
CA TYR A 610 -24.87 -3.75 -60.07
C TYR A 610 -26.29 -3.94 -60.57
N MET A 611 -26.52 -3.80 -61.88
CA MET A 611 -27.84 -3.98 -62.51
C MET A 611 -28.97 -3.21 -61.81
N ASN A 612 -28.77 -1.91 -61.54
CA ASN A 612 -29.76 -1.02 -60.90
C ASN A 612 -30.25 -1.46 -59.49
N LYS A 613 -29.53 -2.35 -58.80
CA LYS A 613 -29.76 -2.70 -57.39
C LYS A 613 -28.53 -2.35 -56.54
N ARG A 614 -28.78 -1.93 -55.30
CA ARG A 614 -27.71 -1.65 -54.31
C ARG A 614 -27.19 -2.96 -53.73
N CYS A 615 -25.91 -3.26 -53.92
CA CYS A 615 -25.24 -4.43 -53.33
C CYS A 615 -24.07 -3.98 -52.44
N THR A 616 -23.95 -4.58 -51.25
CA THR A 616 -22.81 -4.40 -50.34
C THR A 616 -21.58 -5.07 -50.94
N THR A 617 -20.45 -4.38 -51.08
CA THR A 617 -19.24 -5.02 -51.64
C THR A 617 -18.54 -5.90 -50.62
N VAL A 618 -17.87 -6.93 -51.12
CA VAL A 618 -17.04 -7.85 -50.32
C VAL A 618 -15.90 -7.11 -49.60
N GLU A 619 -15.33 -6.09 -50.24
CA GLU A 619 -14.34 -5.19 -49.62
C GLU A 619 -14.91 -4.46 -48.38
N VAL A 620 -16.21 -4.15 -48.36
CA VAL A 620 -16.88 -3.51 -47.21
C VAL A 620 -17.09 -4.49 -46.07
N ILE A 621 -17.32 -5.78 -46.36
CA ILE A 621 -17.47 -6.80 -45.32
C ILE A 621 -16.14 -7.05 -44.61
N LEU A 622 -15.04 -7.06 -45.39
CA LEU A 622 -13.68 -7.10 -44.86
C LEU A 622 -13.32 -5.81 -44.10
N LEU A 623 -13.78 -4.65 -44.59
CA LEU A 623 -13.64 -3.35 -43.95
C LEU A 623 -14.69 -3.06 -42.87
N THR A 624 -15.57 -4.00 -42.49
CA THR A 624 -16.55 -3.82 -41.39
C THR A 624 -16.29 -4.76 -40.22
N GLY A 625 -15.18 -5.50 -40.26
CA GLY A 625 -14.72 -6.35 -39.16
C GLY A 625 -15.46 -7.66 -39.13
N TYR A 626 -15.75 -8.21 -40.31
CA TYR A 626 -16.29 -9.55 -40.48
C TYR A 626 -15.30 -10.40 -41.31
N LEU A 627 -15.11 -11.65 -40.89
CA LEU A 627 -14.19 -12.63 -41.47
C LEU A 627 -14.97 -13.86 -41.94
N PHE A 628 -14.56 -14.44 -43.06
CA PHE A 628 -15.02 -15.75 -43.50
C PHE A 628 -14.44 -16.85 -42.62
N TYR A 629 -15.29 -17.75 -42.16
CA TYR A 629 -14.90 -18.94 -41.41
C TYR A 629 -15.82 -20.09 -41.84
N GLY A 630 -15.32 -20.94 -42.75
CA GLY A 630 -16.13 -21.97 -43.41
C GLY A 630 -17.13 -21.35 -44.39
N GLU A 631 -18.40 -21.74 -44.29
CA GLU A 631 -19.51 -21.27 -45.15
C GLU A 631 -20.22 -20.01 -44.62
N HIS A 632 -19.65 -19.40 -43.57
CA HIS A 632 -20.27 -18.32 -42.83
C HIS A 632 -19.34 -17.12 -42.63
N VAL A 633 -19.94 -15.94 -42.63
CA VAL A 633 -19.30 -14.68 -42.30
C VAL A 633 -19.61 -14.36 -40.83
N TYR A 634 -18.56 -14.16 -40.04
CA TYR A 634 -18.63 -13.86 -38.61
C TYR A 634 -17.95 -12.54 -38.30
N GLN A 635 -18.33 -11.86 -37.23
CA GLN A 635 -17.55 -10.71 -36.76
C GLN A 635 -16.12 -11.17 -36.37
N ALA A 636 -15.10 -10.35 -36.62
CA ALA A 636 -13.69 -10.71 -36.39
C ALA A 636 -13.43 -11.09 -34.93
N THR A 637 -14.11 -10.43 -33.99
CA THR A 637 -14.11 -10.78 -32.56
C THR A 637 -14.74 -12.16 -32.30
N ALA A 638 -15.82 -12.50 -33.01
CA ALA A 638 -16.43 -13.82 -32.95
C ALA A 638 -15.53 -14.91 -33.53
N VAL A 639 -14.76 -14.63 -34.60
CA VAL A 639 -13.77 -15.58 -35.12
C VAL A 639 -12.63 -15.83 -34.13
N VAL A 640 -12.16 -14.81 -33.40
CA VAL A 640 -11.19 -15.01 -32.31
C VAL A 640 -11.78 -15.89 -31.20
N LEU A 641 -13.03 -15.69 -30.82
CA LEU A 641 -13.72 -16.57 -29.86
C LEU A 641 -13.83 -18.01 -30.39
N LEU A 642 -14.07 -18.21 -31.69
CA LEU A 642 -14.08 -19.53 -32.32
C LEU A 642 -12.69 -20.19 -32.36
N LEU A 643 -11.62 -19.40 -32.42
CA LEU A 643 -10.24 -19.90 -32.31
C LEU A 643 -9.86 -20.24 -30.87
N VAL A 644 -10.24 -19.41 -29.90
CA VAL A 644 -10.06 -19.68 -28.47
C VAL A 644 -10.85 -20.92 -28.05
N ALA A 645 -12.03 -21.14 -28.62
CA ALA A 645 -12.83 -22.35 -28.40
C ALA A 645 -12.09 -23.66 -28.74
N ARG A 646 -10.99 -23.61 -29.52
CA ARG A 646 -10.15 -24.79 -29.81
C ARG A 646 -9.19 -25.15 -28.68
N LEU A 647 -8.85 -24.18 -27.83
CA LEU A 647 -7.96 -24.34 -26.69
C LEU A 647 -8.72 -24.65 -25.40
N VAL A 648 -10.05 -24.48 -25.42
CA VAL A 648 -10.93 -24.63 -24.26
C VAL A 648 -11.73 -25.93 -24.37
N PRO A 649 -11.79 -26.78 -23.32
CA PRO A 649 -12.58 -28.00 -23.33
C PRO A 649 -14.06 -27.71 -23.62
N ARG A 650 -14.67 -28.46 -24.55
CA ARG A 650 -16.07 -28.23 -25.00
C ARG A 650 -17.12 -28.21 -23.87
N LYS A 651 -16.88 -28.94 -22.77
CA LYS A 651 -17.75 -28.90 -21.58
C LYS A 651 -17.86 -27.49 -20.99
N PHE A 652 -16.78 -26.69 -21.07
CA PHE A 652 -16.69 -25.33 -20.55
C PHE A 652 -17.38 -24.31 -21.49
N LEU A 653 -17.42 -24.56 -22.80
CA LEU A 653 -18.12 -23.70 -23.76
C LEU A 653 -19.65 -23.78 -23.63
N ARG A 654 -20.18 -24.90 -23.12
CA ARG A 654 -21.62 -25.11 -22.92
C ARG A 654 -22.20 -24.26 -21.79
N THR A 655 -21.35 -23.81 -20.85
CA THR A 655 -21.70 -22.94 -19.72
C THR A 655 -21.81 -21.45 -20.09
N PHE A 656 -21.22 -21.01 -21.20
CA PHE A 656 -21.29 -19.61 -21.64
C PHE A 656 -22.38 -19.45 -22.70
N ASN A 657 -23.48 -18.77 -22.35
CA ASN A 657 -24.58 -18.43 -23.27
C ASN A 657 -24.24 -17.24 -24.19
N GLN A 658 -23.04 -17.22 -24.76
CA GLN A 658 -22.62 -16.20 -25.71
C GLN A 658 -23.28 -16.48 -27.08
N LEU A 659 -24.08 -15.54 -27.58
CA LEU A 659 -24.69 -15.61 -28.91
C LEU A 659 -23.77 -14.93 -29.93
N LEU A 660 -23.50 -15.64 -31.03
CA LEU A 660 -22.75 -15.15 -32.18
C LEU A 660 -23.71 -14.89 -33.34
N LEU A 661 -23.54 -13.76 -34.01
CA LEU A 661 -24.25 -13.43 -35.25
C LEU A 661 -23.42 -13.89 -36.46
N ARG A 662 -24.08 -14.53 -37.42
CA ARG A 662 -23.46 -15.06 -38.64
C ARG A 662 -24.33 -14.89 -39.87
N TRP A 663 -23.70 -14.83 -41.04
CA TRP A 663 -24.37 -14.77 -42.35
C TRP A 663 -23.88 -15.93 -43.21
N HIS A 664 -24.79 -16.62 -43.90
CA HIS A 664 -24.39 -17.65 -44.85
C HIS A 664 -24.08 -17.03 -46.20
N TYR A 665 -22.95 -17.40 -46.78
CA TYR A 665 -22.53 -16.97 -48.11
C TYR A 665 -22.89 -18.04 -49.14
N ASP A 666 -23.66 -17.65 -50.14
CA ASP A 666 -23.96 -18.51 -51.29
C ASP A 666 -22.86 -18.33 -52.36
N PRO A 667 -21.99 -19.33 -52.56
CA PRO A 667 -20.86 -19.22 -53.50
C PRO A 667 -21.30 -19.20 -54.97
N GLN A 668 -22.52 -19.66 -55.30
CA GLN A 668 -23.01 -19.64 -56.69
C GLN A 668 -23.61 -18.29 -57.07
N GLN A 669 -24.26 -17.62 -56.13
CA GLN A 669 -24.91 -16.33 -56.36
C GLN A 669 -24.07 -15.13 -55.88
N GLY A 670 -23.03 -15.37 -55.07
CA GLY A 670 -22.22 -14.32 -54.46
C GLY A 670 -23.00 -13.47 -53.45
N THR A 671 -24.10 -13.98 -52.91
CA THR A 671 -25.01 -13.25 -52.00
C THR A 671 -24.88 -13.75 -50.56
N LEU A 672 -25.28 -12.90 -49.60
CA LEU A 672 -25.33 -13.24 -48.18
C LEU A 672 -26.78 -13.38 -47.71
N SER A 673 -27.02 -14.36 -46.83
CA SER A 673 -28.32 -14.55 -46.18
C SER A 673 -28.66 -13.41 -45.21
N TYR A 674 -29.87 -13.38 -44.66
CA TYR A 674 -30.16 -12.59 -43.45
C TYR A 674 -29.33 -13.07 -42.25
N ALA A 675 -29.16 -12.21 -41.24
CA ALA A 675 -28.39 -12.51 -40.04
C ALA A 675 -29.02 -13.66 -39.24
N LYS A 676 -28.25 -14.69 -38.94
CA LYS A 676 -28.63 -15.83 -38.11
C LYS A 676 -27.88 -15.75 -36.78
N SER A 677 -28.55 -16.05 -35.67
CA SER A 677 -27.89 -16.18 -34.36
C SER A 677 -27.60 -17.64 -34.05
N CYS A 678 -26.43 -17.90 -33.46
CA CYS A 678 -25.99 -19.24 -33.06
C CYS A 678 -25.24 -19.15 -31.72
N THR A 679 -25.36 -20.15 -30.85
CA THR A 679 -24.60 -20.15 -29.60
C THR A 679 -23.12 -20.44 -29.88
N TRP A 680 -22.22 -19.90 -29.04
CA TRP A 680 -20.78 -20.10 -29.18
C TRP A 680 -20.40 -21.59 -29.17
N TYR A 681 -21.08 -22.39 -28.34
CA TYR A 681 -20.97 -23.85 -28.34
C TYR A 681 -21.28 -24.47 -29.71
N SER A 682 -22.41 -24.11 -30.33
CA SER A 682 -22.84 -24.66 -31.62
C SER A 682 -21.96 -24.17 -32.78
N ALA A 683 -21.56 -22.90 -32.78
CA ALA A 683 -20.67 -22.34 -33.80
C ALA A 683 -19.25 -22.92 -33.71
N SER A 684 -18.77 -23.27 -32.51
CA SER A 684 -17.47 -23.95 -32.33
C SER A 684 -17.43 -25.38 -32.90
N ALA A 685 -18.59 -25.94 -33.30
CA ALA A 685 -18.68 -27.28 -33.87
C ALA A 685 -18.21 -27.38 -35.33
N GLU A 686 -18.11 -26.25 -36.03
CA GLU A 686 -17.87 -26.15 -37.48
C GLU A 686 -16.44 -26.52 -37.92
N ASN A 687 -15.47 -26.55 -37.00
CA ASN A 687 -14.16 -27.21 -37.12
C ASN A 687 -13.31 -27.02 -38.42
N TYR A 688 -13.46 -25.90 -39.13
CA TYR A 688 -12.66 -25.54 -40.33
C TYR A 688 -11.19 -25.16 -40.03
N LYS A 689 -10.25 -25.30 -40.98
CA LYS A 689 -8.84 -24.94 -40.79
C LYS A 689 -8.59 -23.44 -40.99
N LEU A 690 -7.60 -22.86 -40.31
CA LEU A 690 -7.29 -21.41 -40.42
C LEU A 690 -6.88 -21.01 -41.85
N SER A 691 -6.26 -21.94 -42.58
CA SER A 691 -5.90 -21.79 -44.00
C SER A 691 -7.11 -21.65 -44.93
N GLU A 692 -8.31 -21.98 -44.45
CA GLU A 692 -9.57 -21.88 -45.20
C GLU A 692 -10.29 -20.55 -44.93
N ALA A 693 -9.77 -19.71 -44.03
CA ALA A 693 -10.23 -18.33 -43.87
C ALA A 693 -9.57 -17.45 -44.95
N MET A 694 -10.26 -17.26 -46.07
CA MET A 694 -9.78 -16.42 -47.17
C MET A 694 -10.22 -14.95 -46.99
N PRO A 695 -9.30 -13.98 -47.04
CA PRO A 695 -9.67 -12.61 -47.36
C PRO A 695 -9.98 -12.54 -48.85
N LEU A 696 -11.19 -12.12 -49.21
CA LEU A 696 -11.55 -11.90 -50.61
C LEU A 696 -10.79 -10.69 -51.18
N ALA A 697 -10.30 -10.84 -52.41
CA ALA A 697 -9.67 -9.79 -53.20
C ALA A 697 -10.69 -9.00 -54.02
#